data_AF-A0A9E1AQZ1-F1
#
_entry.id   AF-A0A9E1AQZ1-F1
#
_cell.length_a   1.000
_cell.length_b   1.000
_cell.length_c   1.000
_cell.angle_alpha   90.00
_cell.angle_beta   90.00
_cell.angle_gamma   90.00
#
_symmetry.space_group_name_H-M   'P 1'
#
loop_
_entity.id
_entity.type
_entity.pdbx_description
1 polymer ?
#
loop_
_entity_poly.entity_id
_entity_poly.type
_entity_poly.pdbx_seq_one_letter_code
_entity_poly.pdbx_strand_id
1 'polypeptide(L)'
;MKKFRKRKIWISSLLALSLLINVLSASAESVPVIESQEKSTVYSLNSVPDNIKSLLKEQTDVISIQKDDDIYSLTTNKNDGSHNTTVYSVPIKFENKNGEKEFIDTSIVSNGLIEKIFQDYQYKNKANNLTTEFSTNINKGVRFTTDGSILEMKPKGSVSSQSNKTNVQVSTDIKTGSINSDINDAFIYHNAFGADTEVKYYNTNTGVKEDIILNRNIGKNRFEFEINTNGDIPKLTQGSEQIEIYDKNDLSKLKYRFGSLYAYDSYTPEPDLNSPETIEMDLSVQEGNLDDIVYTDGEQPFHHFTLDCHYELTDLGDSKYKVTIVVSEEWLNHPYVVYPVTIDPPISATSSQSNIDDTYAPESRPNANYVNSDRIRFGLYEGKRCYSYLRFITMPSLSNVAITNATLKLKLLNGTSSASSATAWRINQAWNGYTLTWNANRPTNAEGIQYRYGHNNFTGYNINIDCIVGKWYSGYANYGVLIDYGASVNDYNAVYSSDCGVAERLPKLDITYESLQTIENGTYFIRNNRSGKYIDVNGQYTTSGANIHQWDFHGGTSQQWQITNTSGKWYTIRPKHASSMAMDVNGGSANNEVNIQQYTYSGSDAQKFGFVRNTNGSYRIVTKITGGAKCLAVKDAVTTNGGNILQYTYGSMSNDEWYLTPADNRIIGEFRLFVSDHSSTSSSSLVTGHAFISVKNTSDLTIPMGALNIPSNTEMSFGTWDLPNHSGIIYNLETCKNHEEEQSHYINVKTILRGSDLADLNNHMATHDFWEWNNNCSYFAISMWGLVSSAPVKFNYWLEDIAIETPYMLKRAVLVCGQPIEYGRILTRVTPIGFVENGAFVDRSANNPQD
;
A
#
# COMPACT_ATOMS: atom_id res chain seq x y z
N MET A 1 46.05 -60.29 -5.64
CA MET A 1 47.14 -60.54 -4.66
C MET A 1 48.24 -59.51 -4.93
N LYS A 2 48.72 -58.59 -4.08
CA LYS A 2 48.81 -58.39 -2.61
C LYS A 2 48.79 -56.86 -2.36
N LYS A 3 47.84 -56.31 -1.60
CA LYS A 3 47.97 -55.83 -0.20
C LYS A 3 49.20 -54.96 0.14
N PHE A 4 48.89 -53.72 0.55
CA PHE A 4 49.57 -52.85 1.53
C PHE A 4 50.97 -52.26 1.23
N ARG A 5 51.00 -50.94 1.00
CA ARG A 5 52.04 -50.06 1.57
C ARG A 5 51.42 -48.74 2.06
N LYS A 6 51.54 -48.52 3.38
CA LYS A 6 51.04 -47.38 4.17
C LYS A 6 52.00 -46.19 4.12
N ARG A 7 51.44 -44.98 4.29
CA ARG A 7 51.93 -43.80 5.04
C ARG A 7 53.24 -43.12 4.60
N LYS A 8 53.10 -41.91 4.04
CA LYS A 8 53.56 -40.61 4.58
C LYS A 8 53.62 -39.59 3.44
N ILE A 9 52.88 -38.49 3.56
CA ILE A 9 53.26 -37.08 3.29
C ILE A 9 51.94 -36.29 3.48
N TRP A 10 51.76 -35.82 4.72
CA TRP A 10 50.92 -34.69 5.08
C TRP A 10 51.89 -33.61 5.58
N ILE A 11 51.53 -32.34 5.41
CA ILE A 11 52.21 -31.11 5.87
C ILE A 11 53.24 -30.54 4.88
N SER A 12 52.75 -29.84 3.86
CA SER A 12 53.54 -28.81 3.14
C SER A 12 52.66 -27.80 2.36
N SER A 13 51.56 -27.32 2.96
CA SER A 13 50.77 -26.21 2.37
C SER A 13 50.20 -25.23 3.42
N LEU A 14 50.71 -25.26 4.65
CA LEU A 14 50.27 -24.39 5.77
C LEU A 14 51.39 -23.43 6.23
N LEU A 15 52.38 -23.16 5.38
CA LEU A 15 53.48 -22.22 5.64
C LEU A 15 53.74 -21.35 4.40
N ALA A 16 52.78 -20.48 4.07
CA ALA A 16 52.97 -19.41 3.09
C ALA A 16 52.15 -18.15 3.44
N LEU A 17 51.82 -17.95 4.72
CA LEU A 17 51.09 -16.76 5.18
C LEU A 17 51.54 -16.33 6.58
N SER A 18 52.85 -16.23 6.80
CA SER A 18 53.40 -15.67 8.05
C SER A 18 54.81 -15.12 7.83
N LEU A 19 54.96 -14.08 7.02
CA LEU A 19 56.17 -13.25 6.97
C LEU A 19 55.91 -12.02 6.09
N LEU A 20 55.48 -10.93 6.72
CA LEU A 20 55.74 -9.54 6.31
C LEU A 20 55.10 -8.61 7.37
N ILE A 21 55.81 -8.41 8.47
CA ILE A 21 55.57 -7.33 9.42
C ILE A 21 56.90 -6.61 9.67
N ASN A 22 56.83 -5.27 9.66
CA ASN A 22 57.80 -4.21 10.01
C ASN A 22 58.66 -3.72 8.82
N VAL A 23 58.77 -2.41 8.50
CA VAL A 23 58.70 -1.16 9.29
C VAL A 23 58.28 0.01 8.36
N LEU A 24 57.49 1.00 8.84
CA LEU A 24 57.81 2.45 8.77
C LEU A 24 56.70 3.36 9.36
N SER A 25 57.14 4.08 10.40
CA SER A 25 56.76 5.39 10.97
C SER A 25 55.50 6.16 10.53
N ALA A 26 54.81 6.63 11.57
CA ALA A 26 53.92 7.78 11.72
C ALA A 26 53.93 8.89 10.65
N SER A 27 52.73 9.22 10.16
CA SER A 27 52.27 10.60 10.01
C SER A 27 50.76 10.63 10.27
N ALA A 28 50.30 11.63 11.02
CA ALA A 28 48.90 11.79 11.39
C ALA A 28 48.11 12.30 10.19
N GLU A 29 47.23 11.47 9.64
CA GLU A 29 46.17 11.87 8.71
C GLU A 29 44.81 11.65 9.36
N SER A 30 43.93 12.61 9.15
CA SER A 30 42.58 12.74 9.69
C SER A 30 41.80 11.43 9.66
N VAL A 31 41.31 11.02 10.83
CA VAL A 31 40.31 9.95 10.98
C VAL A 31 39.12 10.32 10.08
N PRO A 32 38.78 9.51 9.05
CA PRO A 32 37.51 9.70 8.35
C PRO A 32 36.41 9.40 9.35
N VAL A 33 35.48 10.34 9.49
CA VAL A 33 34.21 10.09 10.16
C VAL A 33 33.60 8.88 9.47
N ILE A 34 33.51 7.75 10.18
CA ILE A 34 32.69 6.63 9.75
C ILE A 34 31.25 7.14 9.89
N GLU A 35 30.73 7.79 8.85
CA GLU A 35 29.30 7.87 8.65
C GLU A 35 28.81 6.42 8.66
N SER A 36 28.03 6.08 9.69
CA SER A 36 27.26 4.85 9.68
C SER A 36 26.43 4.88 8.41
N GLN A 37 26.82 4.11 7.40
CA GLN A 37 25.98 3.91 6.22
C GLN A 37 24.65 3.35 6.73
N GLU A 38 23.62 4.19 6.73
CA GLU A 38 22.27 3.75 7.05
C GLU A 38 21.91 2.61 6.10
N LYS A 39 21.60 1.44 6.66
CA LYS A 39 21.20 0.27 5.87
C LYS A 39 19.95 0.69 5.11
N SER A 40 20.06 0.75 3.77
CA SER A 40 18.95 1.17 2.91
C SER A 40 17.66 0.43 3.30
N THR A 41 16.59 1.18 3.53
CA THR A 41 15.28 0.70 4.00
C THR A 41 14.36 0.24 2.87
N VAL A 42 14.83 0.33 1.61
CA VAL A 42 14.05 0.00 0.42
C VAL A 42 14.84 -0.91 -0.53
N TYR A 43 14.12 -1.66 -1.35
CA TYR A 43 14.63 -2.36 -2.52
C TYR A 43 14.37 -1.51 -3.78
N SER A 44 15.36 -1.46 -4.67
CA SER A 44 15.15 -0.99 -6.04
C SER A 44 14.37 -2.04 -6.83
N LEU A 45 13.48 -1.62 -7.72
CA LEU A 45 12.68 -2.52 -8.56
C LEU A 45 13.54 -3.48 -9.40
N ASN A 46 14.74 -3.05 -9.79
CA ASN A 46 15.68 -3.88 -10.56
C ASN A 46 16.30 -5.01 -9.73
N SER A 47 16.31 -4.90 -8.40
CA SER A 47 16.91 -5.88 -7.49
C SER A 47 15.95 -6.98 -7.05
N VAL A 48 14.69 -6.90 -7.48
CA VAL A 48 13.60 -7.78 -7.04
C VAL A 48 13.44 -8.96 -8.01
N PRO A 49 13.19 -10.20 -7.53
CA PRO A 49 12.93 -11.35 -8.40
C PRO A 49 11.71 -11.16 -9.32
N ASP A 50 11.69 -11.81 -10.48
CA ASP A 50 10.64 -11.62 -11.47
C ASP A 50 9.27 -12.14 -11.01
N ASN A 51 9.24 -13.21 -10.21
CA ASN A 51 8.01 -13.71 -9.56
C ASN A 51 7.44 -12.72 -8.53
N ILE A 52 8.25 -11.79 -8.00
CA ILE A 52 7.76 -10.72 -7.11
C ILE A 52 7.34 -9.51 -7.95
N LYS A 53 8.05 -9.20 -9.05
CA LYS A 53 7.63 -8.15 -9.99
C LYS A 53 6.26 -8.46 -10.62
N SER A 54 5.96 -9.74 -10.89
CA SER A 54 4.66 -10.13 -11.43
C SER A 54 3.50 -9.78 -10.49
N LEU A 55 3.72 -9.78 -9.17
CA LEU A 55 2.73 -9.37 -8.16
C LEU A 55 2.43 -7.87 -8.20
N LEU A 56 3.30 -7.07 -8.82
CA LEU A 56 3.14 -5.62 -8.96
C LEU A 56 2.32 -5.23 -10.19
N LYS A 57 1.95 -6.18 -11.08
CA LYS A 57 1.25 -5.89 -12.35
C LYS A 57 -0.09 -5.16 -12.15
N GLU A 58 -0.79 -5.42 -11.05
CA GLU A 58 -2.04 -4.75 -10.68
C GLU A 58 -1.84 -3.33 -10.09
N GLN A 59 -0.60 -2.90 -9.86
CA GLN A 59 -0.28 -1.63 -9.21
C GLN A 59 0.32 -0.63 -10.19
N THR A 60 -0.18 0.62 -10.17
CA THR A 60 0.40 1.74 -10.91
C THR A 60 1.33 2.55 -10.01
N ASP A 61 2.28 3.27 -10.62
CA ASP A 61 3.09 4.32 -9.99
C ASP A 61 3.99 3.87 -8.83
N VAL A 62 4.39 2.59 -8.80
CA VAL A 62 5.35 2.06 -7.83
C VAL A 62 6.74 2.62 -8.11
N ILE A 63 7.35 3.25 -7.10
CA ILE A 63 8.71 3.79 -7.19
C ILE A 63 9.76 2.92 -6.50
N SER A 64 9.38 2.24 -5.42
CA SER A 64 10.27 1.37 -4.65
C SER A 64 9.47 0.42 -3.77
N ILE A 65 10.14 -0.60 -3.24
CA ILE A 65 9.55 -1.59 -2.33
C ILE A 65 10.20 -1.41 -0.96
N GLN A 66 9.43 -1.31 0.12
CA GLN A 66 10.00 -1.23 1.46
C GLN A 66 10.54 -2.59 1.91
N LYS A 67 11.56 -2.54 2.77
CA LYS A 67 11.98 -3.72 3.52
C LYS A 67 11.00 -3.94 4.66
N ASP A 68 10.03 -4.82 4.44
CA ASP A 68 9.07 -5.17 5.51
C ASP A 68 9.71 -6.02 6.61
N ASP A 69 9.15 -5.89 7.81
CA ASP A 69 9.60 -6.61 9.00
C ASP A 69 9.08 -8.06 9.07
N ASP A 70 8.20 -8.47 8.16
CA ASP A 70 7.62 -9.81 8.09
C ASP A 70 7.81 -10.48 6.72
N ILE A 71 7.52 -11.79 6.65
CA ILE A 71 7.72 -12.61 5.45
C ILE A 71 6.49 -12.72 4.54
N TYR A 72 5.35 -12.19 4.97
CA TYR A 72 4.04 -12.32 4.31
C TYR A 72 3.59 -11.04 3.60
N SER A 73 4.28 -9.93 3.81
CA SER A 73 3.85 -8.62 3.29
C SER A 73 4.79 -8.09 2.22
N LEU A 74 4.21 -7.36 1.26
CA LEU A 74 4.92 -6.59 0.24
C LEU A 74 4.45 -5.14 0.29
N THR A 75 5.28 -4.23 0.77
CA THR A 75 4.95 -2.80 0.79
C THR A 75 5.61 -2.06 -0.36
N THR A 76 4.80 -1.33 -1.11
CA THR A 76 5.24 -0.46 -2.21
C THR A 76 5.06 1.01 -1.82
N ASN A 77 6.00 1.84 -2.26
CA ASN A 77 5.91 3.29 -2.17
C ASN A 77 5.40 3.84 -3.52
N LYS A 78 4.50 4.83 -3.48
CA LYS A 78 3.97 5.50 -4.68
C LYS A 78 4.45 6.94 -4.81
N ASN A 79 4.29 7.49 -6.01
CA ASN A 79 4.65 8.89 -6.33
C ASN A 79 3.84 9.94 -5.57
N ASP A 80 2.60 9.63 -5.21
CA ASP A 80 1.69 10.54 -4.50
C ASP A 80 1.99 10.62 -2.98
N GLY A 81 2.98 9.87 -2.50
CA GLY A 81 3.35 9.77 -1.09
C GLY A 81 2.57 8.71 -0.30
N SER A 82 1.61 8.03 -0.92
CA SER A 82 0.91 6.90 -0.32
C SER A 82 1.73 5.61 -0.40
N HIS A 83 1.35 4.65 0.44
CA HIS A 83 1.94 3.33 0.49
C HIS A 83 0.86 2.28 0.27
N ASN A 84 1.22 1.17 -0.38
CA ASN A 84 0.33 0.02 -0.53
C ASN A 84 1.04 -1.26 -0.04
N THR A 85 0.46 -1.92 0.96
CA THR A 85 0.93 -3.21 1.48
C THR A 85 -0.06 -4.30 1.15
N THR A 86 0.38 -5.31 0.41
CA THR A 86 -0.36 -6.56 0.26
C THR A 86 0.12 -7.57 1.28
N VAL A 87 -0.81 -8.09 2.11
CA VAL A 87 -0.60 -9.20 3.05
C VAL A 87 -1.06 -10.49 2.40
N TYR A 88 -0.14 -11.43 2.22
CA TYR A 88 -0.37 -12.71 1.55
C TYR A 88 -0.70 -13.83 2.56
N SER A 89 -1.45 -14.84 2.09
CA SER A 89 -1.74 -16.07 2.85
C SER A 89 -0.50 -16.94 3.07
N VAL A 90 0.48 -16.86 2.18
CA VAL A 90 1.70 -17.68 2.20
C VAL A 90 2.92 -16.78 2.13
N PRO A 91 4.09 -17.23 2.63
CA PRO A 91 5.26 -16.39 2.63
C PRO A 91 5.69 -16.04 1.20
N ILE A 92 6.14 -14.79 1.02
CA ILE A 92 6.78 -14.31 -0.21
C ILE A 92 8.28 -14.03 0.01
N LYS A 93 8.73 -14.16 1.25
CA LYS A 93 10.11 -14.04 1.70
C LYS A 93 10.45 -15.23 2.60
N PHE A 94 11.73 -15.46 2.83
CA PHE A 94 12.21 -16.41 3.82
C PHE A 94 13.34 -15.80 4.64
N GLU A 95 13.59 -16.35 5.82
CA GLU A 95 14.73 -15.96 6.65
C GLU A 95 15.94 -16.83 6.27
N ASN A 96 17.02 -16.20 5.82
CA ASN A 96 18.24 -16.90 5.45
C ASN A 96 19.01 -17.37 6.69
N LYS A 97 20.12 -18.11 6.49
CA LYS A 97 20.96 -18.63 7.60
C LYS A 97 21.56 -17.55 8.52
N ASN A 98 21.60 -16.30 8.07
CA ASN A 98 22.10 -15.16 8.83
C ASN A 98 20.98 -14.41 9.57
N GLY A 99 19.73 -14.86 9.48
CA GLY A 99 18.57 -14.20 10.07
C GLY A 99 18.02 -13.03 9.23
N GLU A 100 18.48 -12.86 7.99
CA GLU A 100 18.01 -11.78 7.11
C GLU A 100 16.84 -12.25 6.26
N LYS A 101 15.81 -11.41 6.11
CA LYS A 101 14.64 -11.69 5.28
C LYS A 101 14.96 -11.37 3.81
N GLU A 102 14.85 -12.38 2.95
CA GLU A 102 15.08 -12.27 1.51
C GLU A 102 13.82 -12.69 0.75
N PHE A 103 13.56 -12.08 -0.41
CA PHE A 103 12.47 -12.52 -1.29
C PHE A 103 12.69 -13.96 -1.75
N ILE A 104 11.60 -14.72 -1.83
CA ILE A 104 11.61 -16.02 -2.48
C ILE A 104 11.77 -15.78 -3.99
N ASP A 105 12.82 -16.37 -4.56
CA ASP A 105 13.14 -16.36 -5.99
C ASP A 105 12.92 -17.78 -6.54
N THR A 106 11.82 -17.95 -7.28
CA THR A 106 11.38 -19.25 -7.82
C THR A 106 12.12 -19.66 -9.09
N SER A 107 13.00 -18.82 -9.65
CA SER A 107 13.73 -19.10 -10.89
C SER A 107 14.56 -20.39 -10.78
N ILE A 108 14.66 -21.13 -11.88
CA ILE A 108 15.46 -22.36 -11.92
C ILE A 108 16.90 -22.03 -12.33
N VAL A 109 17.87 -22.34 -11.46
CA VAL A 109 19.30 -22.11 -11.72
C VAL A 109 20.05 -23.42 -11.81
N SER A 110 21.08 -23.46 -12.66
CA SER A 110 21.99 -24.60 -12.72
C SER A 110 22.99 -24.56 -11.56
N ASN A 111 23.28 -25.72 -10.96
CA ASN A 111 24.31 -25.86 -9.94
C ASN A 111 25.71 -25.48 -10.50
N GLY A 112 26.65 -25.10 -9.63
CA GLY A 112 27.97 -24.61 -10.05
C GLY A 112 28.77 -25.63 -10.88
N LEU A 113 29.74 -25.17 -11.68
CA LEU A 113 30.56 -26.03 -12.57
C LEU A 113 31.23 -27.23 -11.87
N ILE A 114 31.61 -27.08 -10.59
CA ILE A 114 32.21 -28.16 -9.78
C ILE A 114 31.14 -29.11 -9.21
N GLU A 115 29.93 -28.62 -8.95
CA GLU A 115 28.80 -29.40 -8.42
C GLU A 115 28.18 -30.31 -9.50
N LYS A 116 28.16 -29.87 -10.77
CA LYS A 116 27.61 -30.64 -11.91
C LYS A 116 28.32 -31.98 -12.17
N ILE A 117 29.60 -32.11 -11.83
CA ILE A 117 30.41 -33.27 -12.20
C ILE A 117 30.16 -34.47 -11.27
N PHE A 118 29.62 -34.24 -10.06
CA PHE A 118 29.53 -35.26 -9.00
C PHE A 118 28.17 -35.37 -8.30
N GLN A 119 27.12 -34.68 -8.76
CA GLN A 119 25.79 -34.70 -8.13
C GLN A 119 24.68 -35.27 -9.03
N ASP A 120 23.75 -35.99 -8.41
CA ASP A 120 22.57 -36.59 -9.04
C ASP A 120 21.56 -35.53 -9.58
N TYR A 121 21.61 -34.29 -9.07
CA TYR A 121 20.69 -33.19 -9.39
C TYR A 121 21.47 -31.98 -9.92
N GLN A 122 21.06 -31.44 -11.08
CA GLN A 122 21.82 -30.44 -11.82
C GLN A 122 21.22 -29.03 -11.74
N TYR A 123 19.95 -28.92 -11.35
CA TYR A 123 19.24 -27.66 -11.24
C TYR A 123 18.51 -27.55 -9.91
N LYS A 124 18.25 -26.33 -9.47
CA LYS A 124 17.47 -26.04 -8.27
C LYS A 124 16.77 -24.70 -8.37
N ASN A 125 15.82 -24.44 -7.47
CA ASN A 125 15.31 -23.09 -7.26
C ASN A 125 16.40 -22.15 -6.70
N LYS A 126 16.33 -20.86 -7.04
CA LYS A 126 17.40 -19.90 -6.75
C LYS A 126 17.48 -19.50 -5.28
N ALA A 127 16.36 -19.13 -4.65
CA ALA A 127 16.34 -18.75 -3.23
C ALA A 127 14.96 -18.99 -2.60
N ASN A 128 14.88 -19.90 -1.64
CA ASN A 128 13.67 -20.19 -0.83
C ASN A 128 14.10 -20.99 0.41
N ASN A 129 13.25 -21.06 1.44
CA ASN A 129 13.39 -21.99 2.57
C ASN A 129 13.17 -23.44 2.15
N LEU A 130 12.32 -23.66 1.14
CA LEU A 130 12.16 -24.96 0.47
C LEU A 130 13.20 -25.08 -0.65
N THR A 131 14.05 -26.10 -0.61
CA THR A 131 14.92 -26.42 -1.75
C THR A 131 14.26 -27.45 -2.64
N THR A 132 14.08 -27.12 -3.91
CA THR A 132 13.66 -28.04 -4.96
C THR A 132 14.84 -28.31 -5.87
N GLU A 133 15.21 -29.58 -6.05
CA GLU A 133 16.30 -30.02 -6.90
C GLU A 133 15.77 -30.88 -8.05
N PHE A 134 16.26 -30.64 -9.26
CA PHE A 134 15.85 -31.35 -10.47
C PHE A 134 17.03 -32.14 -11.08
N SER A 135 16.77 -33.41 -11.40
CA SER A 135 17.70 -34.24 -12.14
C SER A 135 17.37 -34.24 -13.62
N THR A 136 18.39 -34.14 -14.47
CA THR A 136 18.24 -34.45 -15.90
C THR A 136 17.93 -35.93 -16.13
N ASN A 137 18.19 -36.81 -15.16
CA ASN A 137 17.84 -38.23 -15.22
C ASN A 137 16.45 -38.45 -14.61
N ILE A 138 15.46 -38.77 -15.45
CA ILE A 138 14.07 -39.03 -15.02
C ILE A 138 13.94 -40.14 -13.96
N ASN A 139 14.90 -41.07 -13.89
CA ASN A 139 14.89 -42.14 -12.87
C ASN A 139 15.30 -41.65 -11.46
N LYS A 140 15.88 -40.46 -11.36
CA LYS A 140 16.13 -39.75 -10.11
C LYS A 140 14.98 -38.79 -9.80
N GLY A 141 14.41 -38.17 -10.82
CA GLY A 141 13.23 -37.32 -10.68
C GLY A 141 13.55 -35.99 -9.98
N VAL A 142 12.63 -35.57 -9.12
CA VAL A 142 12.70 -34.32 -8.36
C VAL A 142 12.86 -34.61 -6.88
N ARG A 143 13.56 -33.73 -6.16
CA ARG A 143 13.72 -33.79 -4.72
C ARG A 143 13.31 -32.48 -4.08
N PHE A 144 12.47 -32.58 -3.04
CA PHE A 144 12.05 -31.48 -2.19
C PHE A 144 12.70 -31.63 -0.82
N THR A 145 13.28 -30.54 -0.31
CA THR A 145 13.92 -30.51 1.01
C THR A 145 13.46 -29.28 1.79
N THR A 146 12.83 -29.50 2.94
CA THR A 146 12.43 -28.44 3.89
C THR A 146 12.57 -28.94 5.32
N ASP A 147 13.10 -28.11 6.23
CA ASP A 147 13.19 -28.40 7.67
C ASP A 147 13.72 -29.81 8.01
N GLY A 148 14.68 -30.30 7.21
CA GLY A 148 15.29 -31.63 7.35
C GLY A 148 14.46 -32.81 6.82
N SER A 149 13.20 -32.59 6.38
CA SER A 149 12.39 -33.57 5.66
C SER A 149 12.77 -33.60 4.19
N ILE A 150 12.80 -34.79 3.61
CA ILE A 150 13.15 -35.02 2.19
C ILE A 150 12.00 -35.81 1.55
N LEU A 151 11.49 -35.31 0.43
CA LEU A 151 10.57 -36.03 -0.44
C LEU A 151 11.20 -36.13 -1.83
N GLU A 152 11.42 -37.36 -2.31
CA GLU A 152 11.83 -37.58 -3.70
C GLU A 152 10.63 -38.13 -4.48
N MET A 153 10.48 -37.71 -5.73
CA MET A 153 9.37 -38.11 -6.59
C MET A 153 9.86 -38.31 -8.02
N LYS A 154 9.43 -39.42 -8.65
CA LYS A 154 9.77 -39.70 -10.04
C LYS A 154 8.61 -40.37 -10.79
N PRO A 155 8.40 -40.07 -12.08
CA PRO A 155 7.47 -40.79 -12.93
C PRO A 155 7.87 -42.28 -13.08
N LYS A 156 6.90 -43.18 -12.93
CA LYS A 156 7.07 -44.62 -13.10
C LYS A 156 6.61 -45.05 -14.50
N GLY A 157 7.34 -45.98 -15.12
CA GLY A 157 7.06 -46.45 -16.49
C GLY A 157 8.04 -45.94 -17.56
N SER A 158 9.12 -45.27 -17.14
CA SER A 158 10.18 -44.80 -18.03
C SER A 158 11.06 -45.96 -18.52
N VAL A 159 10.82 -46.37 -19.78
CA VAL A 159 11.60 -47.30 -20.63
C VAL A 159 11.24 -48.78 -20.49
N SER A 160 10.63 -49.32 -21.55
CA SER A 160 10.58 -50.76 -21.81
C SER A 160 12.00 -51.29 -22.04
N SER A 161 12.51 -52.12 -21.14
CA SER A 161 13.63 -53.00 -21.45
C SER A 161 13.11 -54.20 -22.28
N GLN A 162 12.76 -53.98 -23.55
CA GLN A 162 12.63 -55.11 -24.47
C GLN A 162 14.02 -55.59 -24.87
N SER A 163 14.47 -56.64 -24.20
CA SER A 163 15.64 -57.43 -24.58
C SER A 163 15.37 -58.24 -25.85
N ASN A 164 15.44 -57.59 -27.03
CA ASN A 164 15.57 -58.32 -28.28
C ASN A 164 17.05 -58.41 -28.66
N LYS A 165 17.59 -59.63 -28.53
CA LYS A 165 18.88 -60.06 -29.06
C LYS A 165 18.91 -59.88 -30.58
N THR A 166 19.37 -58.75 -31.07
CA THR A 166 20.01 -58.61 -32.40
C THR A 166 20.78 -57.30 -32.45
N ASN A 167 22.04 -57.37 -32.87
CA ASN A 167 22.99 -56.26 -32.97
C ASN A 167 22.52 -55.16 -33.95
N VAL A 168 21.70 -54.24 -33.45
CA VAL A 168 21.48 -52.92 -34.05
C VAL A 168 21.73 -51.92 -32.92
N GLN A 169 22.60 -50.93 -33.13
CA GLN A 169 22.74 -49.81 -32.21
C GLN A 169 21.42 -49.03 -32.19
N VAL A 170 20.52 -49.41 -31.28
CA VAL A 170 19.39 -48.59 -30.87
C VAL A 170 19.96 -47.53 -29.94
N SER A 171 19.79 -46.24 -30.29
CA SER A 171 20.08 -45.17 -29.34
C SER A 171 19.26 -45.42 -28.09
N THR A 172 19.94 -45.64 -26.96
CA THR A 172 19.29 -45.55 -25.67
C THR A 172 18.94 -44.09 -25.49
N ASP A 173 17.75 -43.69 -25.93
CA ASP A 173 17.22 -42.35 -25.70
C ASP A 173 17.05 -42.18 -24.19
N ILE A 174 18.09 -41.69 -23.53
CA ILE A 174 18.01 -41.20 -22.17
C ILE A 174 17.00 -40.06 -22.25
N LYS A 175 15.79 -40.27 -21.74
CA LYS A 175 14.79 -39.21 -21.59
C LYS A 175 15.38 -38.19 -20.61
N THR A 176 15.92 -37.12 -21.14
CA THR A 176 16.58 -36.07 -20.37
C THR A 176 15.60 -34.98 -19.99
N GLY A 177 15.61 -34.55 -18.73
CA GLY A 177 14.95 -33.32 -18.30
C GLY A 177 15.63 -32.08 -18.86
N SER A 178 14.88 -31.03 -19.17
CA SER A 178 15.42 -29.75 -19.68
C SER A 178 14.68 -28.55 -19.07
N ILE A 179 15.29 -27.37 -19.15
CA ILE A 179 14.64 -26.10 -18.79
C ILE A 179 14.03 -25.50 -20.04
N ASN A 180 12.77 -25.08 -19.95
CA ASN A 180 12.16 -24.19 -20.92
C ASN A 180 12.21 -22.73 -20.42
N SER A 181 12.77 -21.82 -21.21
CA SER A 181 13.02 -20.42 -20.85
C SER A 181 11.81 -19.50 -21.03
N ASP A 182 10.60 -20.03 -20.88
CA ASP A 182 9.36 -19.24 -20.86
C ASP A 182 9.18 -18.56 -19.48
N ILE A 183 8.24 -17.63 -19.37
CA ILE A 183 8.06 -16.63 -18.28
C ILE A 183 8.11 -17.20 -16.84
N ASN A 184 7.89 -18.52 -16.64
CA ASN A 184 7.85 -19.17 -15.33
C ASN A 184 8.90 -20.28 -15.11
N ASP A 185 9.94 -20.39 -15.95
CA ASP A 185 11.01 -21.41 -15.88
C ASP A 185 10.50 -22.81 -15.49
N ALA A 186 10.01 -23.59 -16.46
CA ALA A 186 9.56 -24.95 -16.20
C ALA A 186 10.71 -25.96 -16.34
N PHE A 187 10.78 -26.94 -15.44
CA PHE A 187 11.59 -28.15 -15.66
C PHE A 187 10.73 -29.25 -16.28
N ILE A 188 11.11 -29.74 -17.45
CA ILE A 188 10.25 -30.63 -18.26
C ILE A 188 10.89 -32.00 -18.42
N TYR A 189 10.15 -33.05 -18.07
CA TYR A 189 10.42 -34.41 -18.50
C TYR A 189 9.54 -34.79 -19.69
N HIS A 190 10.14 -34.85 -20.87
CA HIS A 190 9.45 -35.31 -22.06
C HIS A 190 9.25 -36.83 -22.05
N ASN A 191 8.13 -37.25 -22.59
CA ASN A 191 7.69 -38.63 -22.71
C ASN A 191 7.64 -39.39 -21.38
N ALA A 192 7.34 -38.72 -20.26
CA ALA A 192 7.40 -39.31 -18.92
C ALA A 192 6.53 -40.58 -18.76
N PHE A 193 5.37 -40.63 -19.42
CA PHE A 193 4.41 -41.74 -19.37
C PHE A 193 4.21 -42.48 -20.71
N GLY A 194 5.05 -42.20 -21.70
CA GLY A 194 4.95 -42.69 -23.07
C GLY A 194 5.15 -41.56 -24.07
N ALA A 195 5.05 -41.87 -25.38
CA ALA A 195 5.03 -40.83 -26.41
C ALA A 195 3.88 -39.82 -26.15
N ASP A 196 4.10 -38.55 -26.48
CA ASP A 196 3.10 -37.47 -26.41
C ASP A 196 2.64 -37.13 -24.99
N THR A 197 3.50 -37.38 -24.00
CA THR A 197 3.28 -36.98 -22.61
C THR A 197 4.42 -36.11 -22.12
N GLU A 198 4.13 -35.14 -21.27
CA GLU A 198 5.15 -34.36 -20.55
C GLU A 198 4.79 -34.28 -19.09
N VAL A 199 5.80 -34.18 -18.23
CA VAL A 199 5.63 -33.76 -16.85
C VAL A 199 6.43 -32.47 -16.67
N LYS A 200 5.74 -31.38 -16.35
CA LYS A 200 6.34 -30.06 -16.15
C LYS A 200 6.31 -29.73 -14.67
N TYR A 201 7.41 -29.21 -14.15
CA TYR A 201 7.52 -28.73 -12.78
C TYR A 201 7.83 -27.24 -12.76
N TYR A 202 7.05 -26.47 -12.01
CA TYR A 202 7.28 -25.05 -11.77
C TYR A 202 7.48 -24.82 -10.27
N ASN A 203 8.53 -24.09 -9.88
CA ASN A 203 8.68 -23.72 -8.48
C ASN A 203 7.61 -22.71 -8.09
N THR A 204 7.01 -22.90 -6.92
CA THR A 204 6.12 -21.93 -6.28
C THR A 204 6.76 -21.43 -4.99
N ASN A 205 6.14 -20.45 -4.34
CA ASN A 205 6.66 -19.93 -3.07
C ASN A 205 6.69 -21.00 -1.96
N THR A 206 5.74 -21.94 -1.98
CA THR A 206 5.53 -22.93 -0.92
C THR A 206 5.81 -24.37 -1.37
N GLY A 207 6.22 -24.58 -2.61
CA GLY A 207 6.17 -25.91 -3.20
C GLY A 207 6.60 -25.95 -4.65
N VAL A 208 5.99 -26.89 -5.36
CA VAL A 208 6.11 -27.05 -6.80
C VAL A 208 4.74 -27.36 -7.37
N LYS A 209 4.46 -26.72 -8.49
CA LYS A 209 3.34 -27.04 -9.36
C LYS A 209 3.79 -28.11 -10.33
N GLU A 210 3.08 -29.22 -10.39
CA GLU A 210 3.32 -30.26 -11.39
C GLU A 210 2.16 -30.27 -12.37
N ASP A 211 2.47 -30.25 -13.66
CA ASP A 211 1.50 -30.45 -14.73
C ASP A 211 1.86 -31.73 -15.50
N ILE A 212 0.92 -32.66 -15.61
CA ILE A 212 1.01 -33.79 -16.54
C ILE A 212 0.27 -33.39 -17.81
N ILE A 213 1.02 -33.19 -18.89
CA ILE A 213 0.49 -32.80 -20.18
C ILE A 213 0.30 -34.03 -21.05
N LEU A 214 -0.90 -34.21 -21.57
CA LEU A 214 -1.22 -35.18 -22.61
C LEU A 214 -1.38 -34.40 -23.91
N ASN A 215 -0.49 -34.57 -24.88
CA ASN A 215 -0.61 -33.87 -26.18
C ASN A 215 -1.66 -34.51 -27.11
N ARG A 216 -2.15 -35.70 -26.74
CA ARG A 216 -3.27 -36.41 -27.38
C ARG A 216 -3.84 -37.43 -26.41
N ASN A 217 -4.96 -38.05 -26.77
CA ASN A 217 -5.45 -39.24 -26.07
C ASN A 217 -4.47 -40.42 -26.28
N ILE A 218 -3.85 -40.89 -25.20
CA ILE A 218 -2.86 -41.99 -25.21
C ILE A 218 -3.46 -43.34 -24.81
N GLY A 219 -4.78 -43.43 -24.61
CA GLY A 219 -5.46 -44.64 -24.14
C GLY A 219 -5.13 -45.02 -22.70
N LYS A 220 -4.74 -44.05 -21.87
CA LYS A 220 -4.46 -44.24 -20.44
C LYS A 220 -5.04 -43.08 -19.65
N ASN A 221 -5.59 -43.39 -18.48
CA ASN A 221 -6.12 -42.43 -17.51
C ASN A 221 -5.45 -42.52 -16.13
N ARG A 222 -4.36 -43.30 -16.04
CA ARG A 222 -3.63 -43.61 -14.79
C ARG A 222 -2.16 -43.27 -14.96
N PHE A 223 -1.64 -42.43 -14.07
CA PHE A 223 -0.28 -41.91 -14.10
C PHE A 223 0.42 -42.21 -12.77
N GLU A 224 1.45 -43.05 -12.81
CA GLU A 224 2.09 -43.58 -11.60
C GLU A 224 3.40 -42.84 -11.28
N PHE A 225 3.55 -42.42 -10.03
CA PHE A 225 4.80 -41.91 -9.48
C PHE A 225 5.31 -42.82 -8.37
N GLU A 226 6.62 -42.99 -8.29
CA GLU A 226 7.27 -43.51 -7.08
C GLU A 226 7.75 -42.34 -6.26
N ILE A 227 7.28 -42.25 -5.01
CA ILE A 227 7.78 -41.28 -4.03
C ILE A 227 8.63 -41.99 -2.96
N ASN A 228 9.63 -41.29 -2.43
CA ASN A 228 10.39 -41.70 -1.27
C ASN A 228 10.29 -40.59 -0.21
N THR A 229 9.69 -40.91 0.93
CA THR A 229 9.41 -39.94 2.01
C THR A 229 10.49 -39.90 3.08
N ASN A 230 11.57 -40.67 2.92
CA ASN A 230 12.67 -40.78 3.89
C ASN A 230 12.20 -41.10 5.33
N GLY A 231 11.12 -41.86 5.42
CA GLY A 231 10.50 -42.38 6.64
C GLY A 231 9.25 -41.62 7.08
N ASP A 232 8.96 -40.44 6.53
CA ASP A 232 7.72 -39.70 6.81
C ASP A 232 6.50 -40.45 6.26
N ILE A 233 5.33 -40.25 6.88
CA ILE A 233 4.17 -41.14 6.73
C ILE A 233 3.11 -40.47 5.84
N PRO A 234 2.94 -40.90 4.58
CA PRO A 234 1.88 -40.42 3.70
C PRO A 234 0.53 -41.05 4.07
N LYS A 235 -0.53 -40.24 4.00
CA LYS A 235 -1.92 -40.64 4.22
C LYS A 235 -2.80 -40.03 3.13
N LEU A 236 -3.73 -40.84 2.63
CA LEU A 236 -4.75 -40.40 1.69
C LEU A 236 -5.91 -39.77 2.49
N THR A 237 -6.41 -38.59 2.08
CA THR A 237 -7.53 -37.91 2.75
C THR A 237 -8.87 -38.59 2.47
N GLN A 238 -9.89 -38.27 3.27
CA GLN A 238 -11.25 -38.75 3.03
C GLN A 238 -11.75 -38.21 1.68
N GLY A 239 -12.05 -39.11 0.73
CA GLY A 239 -12.41 -38.76 -0.64
C GLY A 239 -11.31 -39.00 -1.67
N SER A 240 -10.08 -39.30 -1.23
CA SER A 240 -8.93 -39.58 -2.12
C SER A 240 -8.48 -38.40 -2.99
N GLU A 241 -8.90 -37.19 -2.63
CA GLU A 241 -8.58 -35.97 -3.39
C GLU A 241 -7.22 -35.37 -3.04
N GLN A 242 -6.62 -35.76 -1.90
CA GLN A 242 -5.34 -35.22 -1.42
C GLN A 242 -4.48 -36.31 -0.76
N ILE A 243 -3.16 -36.12 -0.79
CA ILE A 243 -2.20 -36.91 0.01
C ILE A 243 -1.48 -35.99 0.99
N GLU A 244 -1.49 -36.36 2.27
CA GLU A 244 -0.85 -35.63 3.36
C GLU A 244 0.32 -36.45 3.93
N ILE A 245 1.51 -35.87 3.98
CA ILE A 245 2.74 -36.54 4.45
C ILE A 245 3.13 -35.96 5.81
N TYR A 246 3.09 -36.81 6.84
CA TYR A 246 3.30 -36.42 8.24
C TYR A 246 4.70 -36.79 8.72
N ASP A 247 5.24 -35.99 9.65
CA ASP A 247 6.50 -36.30 10.33
C ASP A 247 6.41 -37.67 11.03
N LYS A 248 7.39 -38.54 10.77
CA LYS A 248 7.43 -39.88 11.34
C LYS A 248 7.48 -39.94 12.86
N ASN A 249 7.98 -38.88 13.51
CA ASN A 249 8.10 -38.80 14.96
C ASN A 249 6.95 -38.01 15.60
N ASP A 250 6.16 -37.27 14.82
CA ASP A 250 5.08 -36.42 15.30
C ASP A 250 3.97 -36.32 14.25
N LEU A 251 2.98 -37.22 14.35
CA LEU A 251 1.85 -37.29 13.42
C LEU A 251 0.91 -36.07 13.48
N SER A 252 1.13 -35.10 14.36
CA SER A 252 0.44 -33.80 14.33
C SER A 252 1.09 -32.80 13.36
N LYS A 253 2.32 -33.07 12.91
CA LYS A 253 3.08 -32.21 12.00
C LYS A 253 2.97 -32.71 10.57
N LEU A 254 2.11 -32.05 9.80
CA LEU A 254 2.11 -32.17 8.34
C LEU A 254 3.41 -31.57 7.78
N LYS A 255 4.01 -32.21 6.77
CA LYS A 255 5.26 -31.78 6.10
C LYS A 255 5.04 -31.41 4.64
N TYR A 256 4.29 -32.24 3.92
CA TYR A 256 3.95 -32.02 2.51
C TYR A 256 2.49 -32.37 2.27
N ARG A 257 1.86 -31.67 1.33
CA ARG A 257 0.50 -31.92 0.85
C ARG A 257 0.51 -31.97 -0.67
N PHE A 258 -0.05 -33.04 -1.22
CA PHE A 258 -0.50 -33.13 -2.60
C PHE A 258 -1.94 -32.64 -2.60
N GLY A 259 -2.17 -31.46 -3.18
CA GLY A 259 -3.48 -30.83 -3.18
C GLY A 259 -4.43 -31.46 -4.18
N SER A 260 -5.66 -30.91 -4.22
CA SER A 260 -6.75 -31.44 -5.02
C SER A 260 -6.42 -31.46 -6.51
N LEU A 261 -6.78 -32.56 -7.16
CA LEU A 261 -6.56 -32.80 -8.58
C LEU A 261 -7.71 -32.26 -9.42
N TYR A 262 -7.37 -31.74 -10.59
CA TYR A 262 -8.32 -31.55 -11.68
C TYR A 262 -7.61 -31.74 -13.01
N ALA A 263 -8.39 -32.00 -14.05
CA ALA A 263 -7.90 -32.03 -15.41
C ALA A 263 -8.72 -31.07 -16.27
N TYR A 264 -8.07 -30.38 -17.20
CA TYR A 264 -8.72 -29.47 -18.14
C TYR A 264 -8.08 -29.61 -19.51
N ASP A 265 -8.88 -29.37 -20.53
CA ASP A 265 -8.44 -29.44 -21.92
C ASP A 265 -7.99 -28.06 -22.44
N SER A 266 -7.51 -28.01 -23.68
CA SER A 266 -7.00 -26.79 -24.31
C SER A 266 -8.05 -26.01 -25.11
N TYR A 267 -9.33 -26.36 -24.97
CA TYR A 267 -10.39 -25.64 -25.66
C TYR A 267 -10.31 -24.16 -25.29
N THR A 268 -10.38 -23.28 -26.28
CA THR A 268 -10.52 -21.83 -26.08
C THR A 268 -11.74 -21.38 -26.87
N PRO A 269 -12.76 -20.76 -26.24
CA PRO A 269 -13.91 -20.29 -26.97
C PRO A 269 -13.48 -19.19 -27.97
N GLU A 270 -14.08 -19.16 -29.16
CA GLU A 270 -13.85 -18.06 -30.09
C GLU A 270 -14.30 -16.74 -29.44
N PRO A 271 -13.47 -15.68 -29.48
CA PRO A 271 -13.86 -14.39 -28.94
C PRO A 271 -15.04 -13.83 -29.75
N ASP A 272 -16.13 -13.50 -29.06
CA ASP A 272 -17.26 -12.82 -29.67
C ASP A 272 -16.79 -11.47 -30.24
N LEU A 273 -16.88 -11.30 -31.56
CA LEU A 273 -16.48 -10.11 -32.29
C LEU A 273 -17.28 -8.85 -31.90
N ASN A 274 -18.33 -8.97 -31.07
CA ASN A 274 -19.08 -7.85 -30.51
C ASN A 274 -18.64 -7.42 -29.09
N SER A 275 -17.64 -8.06 -28.49
CA SER A 275 -17.15 -7.78 -27.13
C SER A 275 -15.62 -7.63 -27.12
N PRO A 276 -15.07 -6.40 -27.23
CA PRO A 276 -13.63 -6.19 -27.30
C PRO A 276 -13.02 -6.13 -25.89
N GLU A 277 -13.08 -7.24 -25.15
CA GLU A 277 -12.21 -7.44 -23.98
C GLU A 277 -11.54 -8.80 -24.12
N THR A 278 -10.22 -8.79 -24.03
CA THR A 278 -9.34 -9.96 -24.09
C THR A 278 -9.78 -11.00 -23.07
N ILE A 279 -10.32 -12.11 -23.55
CA ILE A 279 -10.64 -13.29 -22.75
C ILE A 279 -9.32 -14.01 -22.45
N GLU A 280 -8.67 -13.68 -21.33
CA GLU A 280 -7.96 -14.74 -20.61
C GLU A 280 -9.02 -15.72 -20.13
N MET A 281 -8.78 -17.04 -20.28
CA MET A 281 -9.68 -18.06 -19.72
C MET A 281 -9.69 -17.93 -18.19
N ASP A 282 -10.59 -17.10 -17.71
CA ASP A 282 -10.89 -16.94 -16.30
C ASP A 282 -11.69 -18.16 -15.86
N LEU A 283 -11.02 -19.09 -15.18
CA LEU A 283 -11.56 -20.33 -14.61
C LEU A 283 -12.60 -20.11 -13.48
N SER A 284 -13.18 -18.92 -13.36
CA SER A 284 -14.12 -18.53 -12.29
C SER A 284 -15.61 -18.63 -12.65
N VAL A 285 -15.96 -19.03 -13.88
CA VAL A 285 -17.37 -19.17 -14.28
C VAL A 285 -17.81 -20.62 -14.15
N GLN A 286 -18.25 -21.11 -12.97
CA GLN A 286 -19.25 -22.19 -12.74
C GLN A 286 -19.79 -22.10 -11.29
N GLU A 287 -21.05 -21.76 -11.02
CA GLU A 287 -22.27 -22.57 -11.19
C GLU A 287 -23.52 -21.70 -11.50
N GLY A 288 -23.35 -20.41 -11.82
CA GLY A 288 -24.45 -19.42 -11.85
C GLY A 288 -24.98 -18.95 -13.20
N ASN A 289 -24.27 -19.17 -14.32
CA ASN A 289 -24.74 -18.81 -15.66
C ASN A 289 -24.22 -19.86 -16.65
N LEU A 290 -25.08 -20.83 -16.98
CA LEU A 290 -24.85 -21.88 -17.96
C LEU A 290 -25.63 -21.61 -19.25
N ASP A 291 -25.65 -20.37 -19.74
CA ASP A 291 -26.30 -20.04 -21.01
C ASP A 291 -25.33 -19.76 -22.18
N ASP A 292 -24.02 -19.63 -21.95
CA ASP A 292 -23.01 -19.52 -23.02
C ASP A 292 -21.86 -20.49 -22.68
N ILE A 293 -21.80 -21.74 -23.12
CA ILE A 293 -21.72 -22.24 -24.50
C ILE A 293 -22.44 -23.61 -24.52
N VAL A 294 -23.65 -23.63 -25.06
CA VAL A 294 -24.45 -24.84 -25.21
C VAL A 294 -24.40 -25.26 -26.69
N TYR A 295 -23.73 -26.37 -27.00
CA TYR A 295 -24.06 -27.10 -28.22
C TYR A 295 -25.42 -27.76 -28.00
N THR A 296 -26.45 -27.16 -28.58
CA THR A 296 -27.79 -27.76 -28.62
C THR A 296 -27.82 -28.83 -29.72
N ASP A 297 -27.41 -30.05 -29.36
CA ASP A 297 -27.94 -31.25 -30.01
C ASP A 297 -28.17 -32.34 -28.95
N GLY A 298 -29.29 -32.23 -28.22
CA GLY A 298 -29.95 -33.35 -27.56
C GLY A 298 -29.29 -34.03 -26.34
N GLU A 299 -28.02 -33.77 -26.00
CA GLU A 299 -27.35 -34.36 -24.83
C GLU A 299 -26.83 -33.32 -23.82
N GLN A 300 -26.54 -33.78 -22.60
CA GLN A 300 -26.12 -32.98 -21.44
C GLN A 300 -24.94 -32.03 -21.77
N PRO A 301 -24.84 -30.85 -21.14
CA PRO A 301 -23.72 -29.93 -21.36
C PRO A 301 -22.37 -30.60 -21.02
N PHE A 302 -21.41 -30.50 -21.93
CA PHE A 302 -20.05 -31.02 -21.74
C PHE A 302 -19.15 -29.96 -21.11
N HIS A 303 -18.45 -30.33 -20.04
CA HIS A 303 -17.51 -29.44 -19.35
C HIS A 303 -16.09 -29.69 -19.85
N HIS A 304 -15.39 -28.65 -20.30
CA HIS A 304 -13.98 -28.71 -20.75
C HIS A 304 -12.96 -28.88 -19.60
N PHE A 305 -13.43 -29.29 -18.42
CA PHE A 305 -12.62 -29.73 -17.29
C PHE A 305 -13.35 -30.83 -16.51
N THR A 306 -12.62 -31.56 -15.66
CA THR A 306 -13.17 -32.55 -14.73
C THR A 306 -12.52 -32.46 -13.36
N LEU A 307 -13.35 -32.58 -12.32
CA LEU A 307 -12.94 -32.78 -10.93
C LEU A 307 -13.01 -34.25 -10.51
N ASP A 308 -13.46 -35.13 -11.40
CA ASP A 308 -13.50 -36.59 -11.18
C ASP A 308 -12.09 -37.17 -11.37
N CYS A 309 -11.22 -36.76 -10.45
CA CYS A 309 -9.82 -37.13 -10.35
C CYS A 309 -9.54 -37.54 -8.91
N HIS A 310 -8.71 -38.57 -8.71
CA HIS A 310 -8.32 -38.99 -7.36
C HIS A 310 -6.92 -39.60 -7.32
N TYR A 311 -6.34 -39.63 -6.14
CA TYR A 311 -5.11 -40.34 -5.85
C TYR A 311 -5.39 -41.76 -5.35
N GLU A 312 -4.56 -42.71 -5.77
CA GLU A 312 -4.40 -43.99 -5.08
C GLU A 312 -2.99 -44.06 -4.48
N LEU A 313 -2.87 -44.56 -3.26
CA LEU A 313 -1.60 -44.67 -2.54
C LEU A 313 -1.30 -46.13 -2.19
N THR A 314 -0.12 -46.63 -2.57
CA THR A 314 0.35 -47.99 -2.24
C THR A 314 1.71 -47.93 -1.54
N ASP A 315 1.85 -48.58 -0.38
CA ASP A 315 3.15 -48.75 0.29
C ASP A 315 4.00 -49.80 -0.44
N LEU A 316 5.25 -49.43 -0.78
CA LEU A 316 6.21 -50.30 -1.45
C LEU A 316 7.31 -50.81 -0.51
N GLY A 317 7.32 -50.40 0.76
CA GLY A 317 8.38 -50.67 1.72
C GLY A 317 9.57 -49.71 1.59
N ASP A 318 10.47 -49.74 2.57
CA ASP A 318 11.70 -48.92 2.61
C ASP A 318 11.46 -47.41 2.41
N SER A 319 10.38 -46.88 2.99
CA SER A 319 9.94 -45.47 2.86
C SER A 319 9.51 -45.06 1.45
N LYS A 320 9.25 -46.03 0.56
CA LYS A 320 8.78 -45.77 -0.81
C LYS A 320 7.30 -46.05 -0.93
N TYR A 321 6.62 -45.23 -1.71
CA TYR A 321 5.21 -45.35 -2.00
C TYR A 321 4.96 -45.16 -3.49
N LYS A 322 3.94 -45.82 -4.01
CA LYS A 322 3.39 -45.56 -5.34
C LYS A 322 2.21 -44.63 -5.20
N VAL A 323 2.28 -43.47 -5.83
CA VAL A 323 1.17 -42.53 -5.99
C VAL A 323 0.61 -42.72 -7.40
N THR A 324 -0.66 -43.06 -7.53
CA THR A 324 -1.32 -43.15 -8.84
C THR A 324 -2.32 -42.02 -8.94
N ILE A 325 -2.13 -41.14 -9.92
CA ILE A 325 -3.10 -40.12 -10.29
C ILE A 325 -4.05 -40.75 -11.29
N VAL A 326 -5.35 -40.72 -10.97
CA VAL A 326 -6.42 -41.27 -11.79
C VAL A 326 -7.31 -40.12 -12.25
N VAL A 327 -7.56 -40.05 -13.56
CA VAL A 327 -8.47 -39.09 -14.19
C VAL A 327 -9.66 -39.87 -14.77
N SER A 328 -10.84 -39.25 -14.81
CA SER A 328 -12.04 -39.83 -15.44
C SER A 328 -11.75 -40.32 -16.86
N GLU A 329 -11.86 -41.64 -17.06
CA GLU A 329 -11.68 -42.27 -18.37
C GLU A 329 -12.81 -41.87 -19.33
N GLU A 330 -14.03 -41.70 -18.81
CA GLU A 330 -15.18 -41.23 -19.57
C GLU A 330 -14.93 -39.82 -20.11
N TRP A 331 -14.48 -38.90 -19.25
CA TRP A 331 -14.17 -37.54 -19.66
C TRP A 331 -13.04 -37.51 -20.68
N LEU A 332 -11.89 -38.16 -20.40
CA LEU A 332 -10.73 -38.16 -21.32
C LEU A 332 -11.03 -38.74 -22.71
N ASN A 333 -11.97 -39.67 -22.81
CA ASN A 333 -12.37 -40.29 -24.08
C ASN A 333 -13.56 -39.57 -24.76
N HIS A 334 -14.12 -38.53 -24.14
CA HIS A 334 -15.26 -37.81 -24.70
C HIS A 334 -14.87 -37.10 -26.01
N PRO A 335 -15.70 -37.14 -27.06
CA PRO A 335 -15.37 -36.57 -28.38
C PRO A 335 -15.13 -35.05 -28.39
N TYR A 336 -15.55 -34.34 -27.34
CA TYR A 336 -15.37 -32.89 -27.21
C TYR A 336 -14.12 -32.46 -26.42
N VAL A 337 -13.33 -33.41 -25.90
CA VAL A 337 -12.03 -33.07 -25.29
C VAL A 337 -11.05 -32.57 -26.34
N VAL A 338 -10.49 -31.38 -26.12
CA VAL A 338 -9.51 -30.75 -27.02
C VAL A 338 -8.10 -30.84 -26.44
N TYR A 339 -7.23 -31.63 -27.06
CA TYR A 339 -5.85 -31.79 -26.61
C TYR A 339 -4.94 -30.62 -27.06
N PRO A 340 -3.94 -30.21 -26.25
CA PRO A 340 -3.45 -30.89 -25.05
C PRO A 340 -4.38 -30.81 -23.83
N VAL A 341 -4.37 -31.88 -23.02
CA VAL A 341 -5.01 -31.93 -21.70
C VAL A 341 -3.95 -31.75 -20.64
N THR A 342 -4.24 -30.91 -19.65
CA THR A 342 -3.39 -30.72 -18.46
C THR A 342 -4.06 -31.36 -17.25
N ILE A 343 -3.32 -32.23 -16.56
CA ILE A 343 -3.69 -32.77 -15.24
C ILE A 343 -2.81 -32.08 -14.22
N ASP A 344 -3.42 -31.53 -13.18
CA ASP A 344 -2.79 -30.54 -12.34
C ASP A 344 -2.75 -30.93 -10.84
N PRO A 345 -1.76 -31.74 -10.41
CA PRO A 345 -1.42 -31.96 -9.00
C PRO A 345 -0.51 -30.86 -8.40
N PRO A 346 -0.99 -29.98 -7.52
CA PRO A 346 -0.10 -29.11 -6.75
C PRO A 346 0.58 -29.87 -5.60
N ILE A 347 1.88 -29.65 -5.38
CA ILE A 347 2.62 -30.17 -4.22
C ILE A 347 3.12 -28.99 -3.39
N SER A 348 2.68 -28.88 -2.14
CA SER A 348 3.10 -27.82 -1.22
C SER A 348 3.78 -28.40 0.02
N ALA A 349 4.88 -27.78 0.46
CA ALA A 349 5.39 -27.96 1.80
C ALA A 349 4.48 -27.22 2.80
N THR A 350 4.33 -27.76 4.01
CA THR A 350 3.50 -27.15 5.07
C THR A 350 4.31 -26.50 6.18
N SER A 351 5.63 -26.63 6.14
CA SER A 351 6.57 -25.76 6.87
C SER A 351 6.40 -24.29 6.50
N SER A 352 5.87 -23.97 5.32
CA SER A 352 5.31 -22.66 5.00
C SER A 352 3.93 -22.52 5.65
N GLN A 353 3.93 -22.06 6.90
CA GLN A 353 2.72 -21.78 7.67
C GLN A 353 1.80 -20.85 6.88
N SER A 354 0.51 -21.20 6.78
CA SER A 354 -0.51 -20.24 6.35
C SER A 354 -0.53 -19.07 7.33
N ASN A 355 -0.57 -17.85 6.80
CA ASN A 355 -0.75 -16.64 7.57
C ASN A 355 -2.22 -16.40 7.95
N ILE A 356 -3.10 -17.35 7.72
CA ILE A 356 -4.53 -17.21 7.94
C ILE A 356 -5.05 -18.32 8.85
N ASP A 357 -5.89 -17.91 9.81
CA ASP A 357 -6.82 -18.77 10.54
C ASP A 357 -8.18 -18.53 9.91
N ASP A 358 -8.75 -19.53 9.24
CA ASP A 358 -10.08 -19.45 8.63
C ASP A 358 -10.89 -20.73 8.86
N THR A 359 -12.21 -20.59 8.88
CA THR A 359 -13.15 -21.71 8.94
C THR A 359 -14.57 -21.22 8.65
N TYR A 360 -15.53 -22.14 8.50
CA TYR A 360 -16.95 -21.79 8.43
C TYR A 360 -17.79 -22.67 9.36
N ALA A 361 -18.92 -22.14 9.80
CA ALA A 361 -19.84 -22.78 10.72
C ALA A 361 -21.25 -22.80 10.12
N PRO A 362 -21.67 -23.93 9.53
CA PRO A 362 -23.04 -24.10 9.04
C PRO A 362 -23.97 -24.60 10.16
N GLU A 363 -25.13 -23.97 10.27
CA GLU A 363 -26.21 -24.40 11.16
C GLU A 363 -26.75 -25.79 10.80
N SER A 364 -26.69 -26.18 9.52
CA SER A 364 -27.13 -27.51 9.06
C SER A 364 -26.30 -28.66 9.65
N ARG A 365 -25.06 -28.39 10.07
CA ARG A 365 -24.14 -29.38 10.63
C ARG A 365 -23.48 -28.81 11.90
N PRO A 366 -24.24 -28.69 13.00
CA PRO A 366 -23.92 -27.69 14.01
C PRO A 366 -22.75 -28.04 14.94
N ASN A 367 -22.27 -29.29 14.89
CA ASN A 367 -21.12 -29.77 15.67
C ASN A 367 -19.90 -30.08 14.77
N ALA A 368 -19.99 -29.84 13.46
CA ALA A 368 -18.89 -30.08 12.53
C ALA A 368 -17.90 -28.91 12.55
N ASN A 369 -16.62 -29.22 12.42
CA ASN A 369 -15.54 -28.27 12.27
C ASN A 369 -14.94 -28.40 10.86
N TYR A 370 -14.58 -27.27 10.26
CA TYR A 370 -14.14 -27.20 8.86
C TYR A 370 -12.81 -26.43 8.71
N VAL A 371 -11.94 -26.47 9.72
CA VAL A 371 -10.68 -25.70 9.73
C VAL A 371 -9.75 -26.06 8.56
N ASN A 372 -9.72 -27.32 8.11
CA ASN A 372 -8.85 -27.77 7.01
C ASN A 372 -9.58 -27.85 5.67
N SER A 373 -10.75 -27.22 5.56
CA SER A 373 -11.53 -27.22 4.31
C SER A 373 -10.83 -26.34 3.28
N ASP A 374 -10.72 -26.77 2.04
CA ASP A 374 -10.19 -26.00 0.89
C ASP A 374 -11.02 -24.75 0.52
N ARG A 375 -12.16 -24.58 1.20
CA ARG A 375 -13.12 -23.51 0.99
C ARG A 375 -13.79 -23.07 2.29
N ILE A 376 -14.25 -21.83 2.30
CA ILE A 376 -15.18 -21.29 3.30
C ILE A 376 -16.51 -20.92 2.64
N ARG A 377 -17.61 -21.16 3.34
CA ARG A 377 -18.98 -20.94 2.83
C ARG A 377 -19.72 -19.90 3.65
N PHE A 378 -20.53 -19.10 2.98
CA PHE A 378 -21.38 -18.10 3.64
C PHE A 378 -22.70 -17.88 2.88
N GLY A 379 -23.75 -17.45 3.60
CA GLY A 379 -25.13 -17.40 3.10
C GLY A 379 -26.03 -18.48 3.72
N LEU A 380 -26.96 -19.02 2.94
CA LEU A 380 -27.85 -20.13 3.31
C LEU A 380 -27.42 -21.43 2.63
N TYR A 381 -26.67 -22.26 3.36
CA TYR A 381 -26.18 -23.58 2.93
C TYR A 381 -27.08 -24.69 3.48
N GLU A 382 -27.54 -25.62 2.63
CA GLU A 382 -28.52 -26.66 3.00
C GLU A 382 -29.81 -26.06 3.63
N GLY A 383 -30.21 -24.86 3.15
CA GLY A 383 -31.37 -24.11 3.65
C GLY A 383 -31.20 -23.51 5.05
N LYS A 384 -29.97 -23.50 5.58
CA LYS A 384 -29.62 -23.05 6.94
C LYS A 384 -28.46 -22.07 6.93
N ARG A 385 -28.34 -21.25 7.97
CA ARG A 385 -27.35 -20.18 8.01
C ARG A 385 -25.91 -20.72 8.05
N CYS A 386 -25.01 -20.10 7.32
CA CYS A 386 -23.59 -20.42 7.33
C CYS A 386 -22.74 -19.16 7.47
N TYR A 387 -21.87 -19.12 8.49
CA TYR A 387 -20.95 -18.01 8.73
C TYR A 387 -19.52 -18.44 8.41
N SER A 388 -18.78 -17.59 7.70
CA SER A 388 -17.34 -17.73 7.51
C SER A 388 -16.57 -16.83 8.47
N TYR A 389 -15.41 -17.28 8.91
CA TYR A 389 -14.50 -16.61 9.85
C TYR A 389 -13.10 -16.60 9.23
N LEU A 390 -12.43 -15.44 9.25
CA LEU A 390 -11.09 -15.30 8.67
C LEU A 390 -10.28 -14.26 9.43
N ARG A 391 -9.03 -14.57 9.77
CA ARG A 391 -8.05 -13.63 10.35
C ARG A 391 -6.65 -13.87 9.77
N PHE A 392 -5.98 -12.78 9.39
CA PHE A 392 -4.53 -12.78 9.19
C PHE A 392 -3.80 -12.83 10.54
N ILE A 393 -2.95 -13.83 10.74
CA ILE A 393 -2.22 -14.09 11.99
C ILE A 393 -1.10 -13.07 12.19
N THR A 394 -0.30 -12.86 11.15
CA THR A 394 0.78 -11.87 11.09
C THR A 394 0.34 -10.71 10.22
N MET A 395 0.41 -9.50 10.79
CA MET A 395 0.14 -8.25 10.10
C MET A 395 1.42 -7.42 10.03
N PRO A 396 1.65 -6.63 8.97
CA PRO A 396 2.83 -5.78 8.86
C PRO A 396 2.83 -4.71 9.95
N SER A 397 4.00 -4.36 10.47
CA SER A 397 4.17 -3.33 11.49
C SER A 397 4.03 -1.92 10.88
N LEU A 398 2.85 -1.32 11.00
CA LEU A 398 2.61 0.06 10.56
C LEU A 398 2.47 0.97 11.78
N SER A 399 3.18 2.10 11.79
CA SER A 399 3.15 3.05 12.90
C SER A 399 2.90 4.48 12.42
N ASN A 400 2.06 5.21 13.15
CA ASN A 400 1.70 6.59 12.82
C ASN A 400 1.16 6.75 11.39
N VAL A 401 0.29 5.84 10.97
CA VAL A 401 -0.35 5.85 9.64
C VAL A 401 -1.85 6.07 9.75
N ALA A 402 -2.43 6.62 8.69
CA ALA A 402 -3.87 6.62 8.43
C ALA A 402 -4.15 5.53 7.39
N ILE A 403 -4.96 4.53 7.73
CA ILE A 403 -5.40 3.52 6.75
C ILE A 403 -6.45 4.17 5.87
N THR A 404 -6.14 4.48 4.61
CA THR A 404 -7.04 5.20 3.70
C THR A 404 -7.93 4.25 2.90
N ASN A 405 -7.47 3.01 2.69
CA ASN A 405 -8.25 1.91 2.12
C ASN A 405 -7.70 0.57 2.61
N ALA A 406 -8.55 -0.45 2.74
CA ALA A 406 -8.09 -1.83 2.89
C ALA A 406 -9.11 -2.78 2.26
N THR A 407 -8.67 -3.70 1.42
CA THR A 407 -9.53 -4.59 0.64
C THR A 407 -9.15 -6.05 0.89
N LEU A 408 -10.08 -6.81 1.47
CA LEU A 408 -10.00 -8.26 1.55
C LEU A 408 -10.42 -8.85 0.19
N LYS A 409 -9.49 -9.56 -0.46
CA LYS A 409 -9.70 -10.20 -1.75
C LYS A 409 -9.88 -11.71 -1.56
N LEU A 410 -11.02 -12.24 -1.99
CA LEU A 410 -11.40 -13.66 -1.89
C LEU A 410 -11.80 -14.16 -3.28
N LYS A 411 -11.15 -15.20 -3.79
CA LYS A 411 -11.54 -15.79 -5.09
C LYS A 411 -12.76 -16.69 -4.93
N LEU A 412 -13.73 -16.55 -5.83
CA LEU A 412 -14.92 -17.41 -5.86
C LEU A 412 -14.51 -18.82 -6.28
N LEU A 413 -15.07 -19.83 -5.60
CA LEU A 413 -14.91 -21.23 -5.97
C LEU A 413 -16.17 -21.75 -6.67
N ASN A 414 -17.31 -21.67 -5.99
CA ASN A 414 -18.62 -22.05 -6.53
C ASN A 414 -19.76 -21.41 -5.72
N GLY A 415 -21.01 -21.59 -6.16
CA GLY A 415 -22.17 -21.05 -5.47
C GLY A 415 -23.40 -20.87 -6.37
N THR A 416 -24.54 -20.71 -5.72
CA THR A 416 -25.86 -20.55 -6.36
C THR A 416 -26.11 -19.14 -6.91
N SER A 417 -25.15 -18.22 -6.71
CA SER A 417 -24.97 -16.98 -7.46
C SER A 417 -26.15 -15.99 -7.47
N SER A 418 -26.94 -15.85 -6.38
CA SER A 418 -28.02 -14.85 -6.34
C SER A 418 -27.69 -13.55 -5.59
N ALA A 419 -26.73 -13.56 -4.67
CA ALA A 419 -26.32 -12.36 -3.95
C ALA A 419 -25.19 -11.62 -4.64
N SER A 420 -25.47 -10.40 -5.09
CA SER A 420 -24.48 -9.51 -5.66
C SER A 420 -23.49 -8.97 -4.63
N SER A 421 -23.70 -9.14 -3.32
CA SER A 421 -22.81 -8.60 -2.29
C SER A 421 -22.70 -9.43 -1.01
N ALA A 422 -21.51 -9.43 -0.40
CA ALA A 422 -21.26 -9.96 0.94
C ALA A 422 -21.00 -8.82 1.94
N THR A 423 -21.27 -9.09 3.22
CA THR A 423 -20.92 -8.20 4.32
C THR A 423 -19.82 -8.83 5.17
N ALA A 424 -18.83 -8.02 5.55
CA ALA A 424 -17.86 -8.38 6.58
C ALA A 424 -18.15 -7.61 7.87
N TRP A 425 -18.08 -8.30 9.00
CA TRP A 425 -18.18 -7.70 10.33
C TRP A 425 -16.90 -7.92 11.11
N ARG A 426 -16.46 -6.91 11.85
CA ARG A 426 -15.32 -7.06 12.77
C ARG A 426 -15.70 -7.99 13.92
N ILE A 427 -14.82 -8.94 14.22
CA ILE A 427 -14.94 -9.79 15.39
C ILE A 427 -14.30 -9.08 16.59
N ASN A 428 -14.97 -9.07 17.73
CA ASN A 428 -14.49 -8.43 18.97
C ASN A 428 -14.09 -9.43 20.08
N GLN A 429 -14.12 -10.72 19.78
CA GLN A 429 -13.83 -11.81 20.70
C GLN A 429 -12.84 -12.79 20.07
N ALA A 430 -11.90 -13.30 20.88
CA ALA A 430 -10.99 -14.35 20.45
C ALA A 430 -11.74 -15.64 20.05
N TRP A 431 -11.22 -16.31 19.02
CA TRP A 431 -11.73 -17.59 18.54
C TRP A 431 -10.57 -18.42 17.98
N ASN A 432 -10.81 -19.72 17.82
CA ASN A 432 -9.83 -20.70 17.32
C ASN A 432 -10.50 -21.55 16.24
N GLY A 433 -9.99 -21.50 15.01
CA GLY A 433 -10.54 -22.25 13.87
C GLY A 433 -10.68 -23.75 14.14
N TYR A 434 -9.76 -24.35 14.90
CA TYR A 434 -9.73 -25.79 15.19
C TYR A 434 -10.83 -26.28 16.14
N THR A 435 -11.47 -25.38 16.89
CA THR A 435 -12.51 -25.73 17.88
C THR A 435 -13.85 -25.07 17.62
N LEU A 436 -13.93 -24.21 16.60
CA LEU A 436 -15.13 -23.47 16.24
C LEU A 436 -16.13 -24.40 15.55
N THR A 437 -17.36 -24.41 16.04
CA THR A 437 -18.52 -25.08 15.42
C THR A 437 -19.73 -24.14 15.52
N TRP A 438 -20.88 -24.49 14.92
CA TRP A 438 -22.09 -23.66 15.09
C TRP A 438 -22.52 -23.54 16.55
N ASN A 439 -22.51 -24.65 17.29
CA ASN A 439 -22.99 -24.75 18.68
C ASN A 439 -21.96 -24.34 19.74
N ALA A 440 -20.67 -24.28 19.40
CA ALA A 440 -19.61 -24.03 20.36
C ALA A 440 -18.49 -23.13 19.81
N ASN A 441 -17.95 -22.26 20.68
CA ASN A 441 -16.77 -21.42 20.43
C ASN A 441 -16.87 -20.41 19.28
N ARG A 442 -18.08 -20.22 18.71
CA ARG A 442 -18.35 -19.22 17.67
C ARG A 442 -18.54 -17.82 18.28
N PRO A 443 -17.85 -16.78 17.79
CA PRO A 443 -18.09 -15.42 18.26
C PRO A 443 -19.45 -14.91 17.75
N THR A 444 -20.28 -14.42 18.66
CA THR A 444 -21.65 -13.94 18.40
C THR A 444 -21.77 -12.41 18.33
N ASN A 445 -20.79 -11.68 18.87
CA ASN A 445 -20.86 -10.23 19.02
C ASN A 445 -20.15 -9.52 17.87
N ALA A 446 -20.85 -9.38 16.75
CA ALA A 446 -20.41 -8.60 15.60
C ALA A 446 -20.92 -7.15 15.69
N GLU A 447 -20.63 -6.43 16.77
CA GLU A 447 -20.79 -4.98 16.75
C GLU A 447 -19.66 -4.37 15.91
N GLY A 448 -20.04 -3.75 14.79
CA GLY A 448 -19.23 -2.66 14.24
C GLY A 448 -18.81 -2.86 12.80
N ILE A 449 -19.16 -1.82 12.04
CA ILE A 449 -18.67 -1.47 10.71
C ILE A 449 -19.02 -2.53 9.67
N GLN A 450 -20.06 -2.22 8.89
CA GLN A 450 -20.54 -3.06 7.81
C GLN A 450 -20.12 -2.43 6.48
N TYR A 451 -19.56 -3.26 5.61
CA TYR A 451 -19.23 -2.91 4.25
C TYR A 451 -19.88 -3.92 3.31
N ARG A 452 -20.62 -3.43 2.30
CA ARG A 452 -21.23 -4.23 1.24
C ARG A 452 -20.51 -3.95 -0.06
N TYR A 453 -20.03 -5.00 -0.73
CA TYR A 453 -19.38 -4.86 -2.03
C TYR A 453 -19.81 -5.94 -3.01
N GLY A 454 -19.82 -5.54 -4.28
CA GLY A 454 -20.16 -6.33 -5.46
C GLY A 454 -19.17 -7.48 -5.70
N HIS A 455 -19.62 -8.56 -6.33
CA HIS A 455 -18.69 -9.46 -7.02
C HIS A 455 -18.02 -8.72 -8.20
N ASN A 456 -16.76 -9.01 -8.49
CA ASN A 456 -16.11 -8.55 -9.73
C ASN A 456 -16.51 -9.50 -10.87
N ASN A 457 -17.72 -9.37 -11.41
CA ASN A 457 -18.20 -10.25 -12.49
C ASN A 457 -18.05 -11.76 -12.20
N PHE A 458 -18.42 -12.20 -10.98
CA PHE A 458 -18.34 -13.60 -10.54
C PHE A 458 -16.93 -14.20 -10.37
N THR A 459 -15.87 -13.41 -10.45
CA THR A 459 -14.49 -13.90 -10.25
C THR A 459 -14.08 -14.00 -8.77
N GLY A 460 -14.72 -13.21 -7.91
CA GLY A 460 -14.41 -13.13 -6.47
C GLY A 460 -15.07 -11.95 -5.76
N TYR A 461 -14.77 -11.82 -4.46
CA TYR A 461 -15.19 -10.73 -3.59
C TYR A 461 -14.02 -9.83 -3.25
N ASN A 462 -14.19 -8.52 -3.48
CA ASN A 462 -13.31 -7.47 -2.99
C ASN A 462 -14.07 -6.68 -1.90
N ILE A 463 -13.88 -7.07 -0.64
CA ILE A 463 -14.61 -6.45 0.48
C ILE A 463 -13.71 -5.38 1.09
N ASN A 464 -14.10 -4.10 0.97
CA ASN A 464 -13.41 -3.05 1.72
C ASN A 464 -13.66 -3.26 3.22
N ILE A 465 -12.58 -3.33 3.99
CA ILE A 465 -12.55 -3.47 5.45
C ILE A 465 -11.64 -2.41 6.09
N ASP A 466 -11.51 -1.24 5.45
CA ASP A 466 -10.59 -0.15 5.80
C ASP A 466 -10.67 0.28 7.27
N CYS A 467 -11.87 0.47 7.81
CA CYS A 467 -12.05 0.88 9.19
C CYS A 467 -11.82 -0.27 10.17
N ILE A 468 -12.02 -1.53 9.73
CA ILE A 468 -11.70 -2.70 10.56
C ILE A 468 -10.19 -2.78 10.73
N VAL A 469 -9.45 -2.69 9.63
CA VAL A 469 -7.98 -2.67 9.60
C VAL A 469 -7.43 -1.44 10.31
N GLY A 470 -8.01 -0.27 10.06
CA GLY A 470 -7.67 0.98 10.75
C GLY A 470 -7.84 0.88 12.27
N LYS A 471 -8.88 0.20 12.75
CA LYS A 471 -9.04 -0.09 14.18
C LYS A 471 -7.92 -1.00 14.69
N TRP A 472 -7.52 -2.04 13.96
CA TRP A 472 -6.40 -2.88 14.38
C TRP A 472 -5.11 -2.06 14.57
N TYR A 473 -4.77 -1.20 13.61
CA TYR A 473 -3.61 -0.29 13.71
C TYR A 473 -3.79 0.86 14.70
N SER A 474 -5.00 1.11 15.18
CA SER A 474 -5.29 2.09 16.23
C SER A 474 -5.28 1.48 17.64
N GLY A 475 -4.92 0.20 17.79
CA GLY A 475 -4.72 -0.48 19.07
C GLY A 475 -5.83 -1.48 19.45
N TYR A 476 -6.81 -1.72 18.57
CA TYR A 476 -7.80 -2.78 18.81
C TYR A 476 -7.21 -4.14 18.45
N ALA A 477 -7.55 -5.19 19.19
CA ALA A 477 -7.09 -6.55 18.87
C ALA A 477 -7.61 -6.99 17.49
N ASN A 478 -6.73 -7.63 16.72
CA ASN A 478 -7.10 -8.32 15.48
C ASN A 478 -7.70 -9.69 15.83
N TYR A 479 -9.02 -9.80 15.76
CA TYR A 479 -9.73 -11.09 15.79
C TYR A 479 -10.30 -11.46 14.42
N GLY A 480 -9.95 -10.74 13.36
CA GLY A 480 -10.45 -11.01 12.01
C GLY A 480 -11.89 -10.57 11.76
N VAL A 481 -12.49 -11.19 10.75
CA VAL A 481 -13.81 -10.85 10.22
C VAL A 481 -14.73 -12.06 10.18
N LEU A 482 -16.01 -11.80 10.41
CA LEU A 482 -17.12 -12.71 10.08
C LEU A 482 -17.66 -12.30 8.71
N ILE A 483 -17.97 -13.25 7.83
CA ILE A 483 -18.51 -13.00 6.48
C ILE A 483 -19.83 -13.75 6.29
N ASP A 484 -20.82 -13.05 5.73
CA ASP A 484 -22.18 -13.52 5.44
C ASP A 484 -22.88 -12.60 4.43
N TYR A 485 -23.91 -13.13 3.77
CA TYR A 485 -24.93 -12.32 3.10
C TYR A 485 -26.33 -12.84 3.41
N GLY A 486 -27.29 -11.91 3.47
CA GLY A 486 -28.68 -12.23 3.82
C GLY A 486 -29.43 -12.89 2.67
N ALA A 487 -29.27 -14.20 2.50
CA ALA A 487 -30.12 -15.01 1.62
C ALA A 487 -31.48 -15.34 2.27
N SER A 488 -32.53 -15.47 1.46
CA SER A 488 -33.88 -15.88 1.90
C SER A 488 -34.30 -17.27 1.40
N VAL A 489 -33.52 -17.86 0.50
CA VAL A 489 -33.66 -19.22 -0.04
C VAL A 489 -32.31 -19.92 0.11
N ASN A 490 -32.20 -21.23 -0.17
CA ASN A 490 -30.92 -21.94 -0.17
C ASN A 490 -29.97 -21.36 -1.22
N ASP A 491 -29.31 -20.26 -0.85
CA ASP A 491 -28.40 -19.48 -1.66
C ASP A 491 -27.13 -19.23 -0.84
N TYR A 492 -26.04 -19.84 -1.29
CA TYR A 492 -24.73 -19.74 -0.65
C TYR A 492 -23.65 -19.53 -1.69
N ASN A 493 -22.56 -18.89 -1.27
CA ASN A 493 -21.33 -18.83 -2.05
C ASN A 493 -20.19 -19.46 -1.26
N ALA A 494 -19.26 -20.07 -1.97
CA ALA A 494 -18.02 -20.59 -1.45
C ALA A 494 -16.85 -19.86 -2.10
N VAL A 495 -15.86 -19.50 -1.29
CA VAL A 495 -14.59 -18.94 -1.73
C VAL A 495 -13.46 -19.85 -1.26
N TYR A 496 -12.33 -19.80 -1.96
CA TYR A 496 -11.14 -20.55 -1.55
C TYR A 496 -10.66 -20.11 -0.16
N SER A 497 -10.35 -21.09 0.68
CA SER A 497 -9.70 -20.86 1.97
C SER A 497 -8.19 -20.80 1.81
N SER A 498 -7.48 -20.62 2.92
CA SER A 498 -6.03 -20.76 2.96
C SER A 498 -5.52 -22.20 2.78
N ASP A 499 -6.41 -23.21 2.77
CA ASP A 499 -6.08 -24.63 2.59
C ASP A 499 -6.18 -25.14 1.15
N CYS A 500 -6.58 -24.31 0.18
CA CYS A 500 -6.84 -24.77 -1.19
C CYS A 500 -5.59 -25.26 -1.97
N GLY A 501 -4.39 -25.03 -1.45
CA GLY A 501 -3.13 -25.50 -2.03
C GLY A 501 -2.68 -24.77 -3.30
N VAL A 502 -3.44 -23.77 -3.78
CA VAL A 502 -3.13 -22.99 -4.99
C VAL A 502 -2.92 -21.52 -4.63
N ALA A 503 -1.66 -21.07 -4.63
CA ALA A 503 -1.25 -19.75 -4.13
C ALA A 503 -2.04 -18.57 -4.70
N GLU A 504 -2.36 -18.60 -6.01
CA GLU A 504 -3.09 -17.54 -6.71
C GLU A 504 -4.56 -17.43 -6.30
N ARG A 505 -5.10 -18.45 -5.63
CA ARG A 505 -6.50 -18.52 -5.18
C ARG A 505 -6.66 -18.18 -3.71
N LEU A 506 -5.56 -18.12 -2.96
CA LEU A 506 -5.60 -17.87 -1.52
C LEU A 506 -6.07 -16.44 -1.22
N PRO A 507 -6.74 -16.22 -0.08
CA PRO A 507 -7.10 -14.89 0.37
C PRO A 507 -5.89 -13.94 0.47
N LYS A 508 -6.09 -12.66 0.17
CA LYS A 508 -5.09 -11.60 0.39
C LYS A 508 -5.74 -10.32 0.89
N LEU A 509 -4.97 -9.49 1.58
CA LEU A 509 -5.44 -8.20 2.09
C LEU A 509 -4.54 -7.08 1.56
N ASP A 510 -5.11 -6.21 0.74
CA ASP A 510 -4.43 -4.99 0.29
C ASP A 510 -4.74 -3.85 1.25
N ILE A 511 -3.72 -3.11 1.69
CA ILE A 511 -3.82 -2.00 2.65
C ILE A 511 -3.15 -0.78 2.04
N THR A 512 -3.93 0.26 1.77
CA THR A 512 -3.40 1.57 1.38
C THR A 512 -3.38 2.50 2.58
N TYR A 513 -2.27 3.19 2.79
CA TYR A 513 -2.11 4.09 3.91
C TYR A 513 -1.21 5.27 3.60
N GLU A 514 -1.38 6.32 4.39
CA GLU A 514 -0.57 7.53 4.34
C GLU A 514 0.02 7.82 5.72
N SER A 515 1.16 8.52 5.73
CA SER A 515 1.83 8.89 6.97
C SER A 515 1.08 10.02 7.68
N LEU A 516 0.73 9.80 8.95
CA LEU A 516 0.26 10.88 9.81
C LEU A 516 1.39 11.88 10.04
N GLN A 517 1.05 13.15 10.04
CA GLN A 517 1.97 14.26 10.25
C GLN A 517 1.95 14.73 11.68
N THR A 518 3.10 15.25 12.12
CA THR A 518 3.20 15.93 13.41
C THR A 518 2.74 17.37 13.22
N ILE A 519 1.72 17.75 13.97
CA ILE A 519 1.29 19.14 14.14
C ILE A 519 1.79 19.63 15.50
N GLU A 520 2.40 20.82 15.53
CA GLU A 520 2.82 21.47 16.76
C GLU A 520 1.59 21.81 17.62
N ASN A 521 1.68 21.64 18.94
CA ASN A 521 0.55 21.98 19.81
C ASN A 521 0.25 23.48 19.79
N GLY A 522 -1.03 23.86 19.85
CA GLY A 522 -1.49 25.22 20.10
C GLY A 522 -2.73 25.60 19.32
N THR A 523 -2.93 26.89 19.05
CA THR A 523 -4.21 27.41 18.53
C THR A 523 -4.13 27.68 17.04
N TYR A 524 -5.15 27.25 16.30
CA TYR A 524 -5.23 27.36 14.85
C TYR A 524 -6.59 27.85 14.39
N PHE A 525 -6.60 28.56 13.27
CA PHE A 525 -7.74 28.62 12.38
C PHE A 525 -7.66 27.46 11.38
N ILE A 526 -8.80 26.85 11.05
CA ILE A 526 -8.87 25.70 10.12
C ILE A 526 -9.73 26.12 8.92
N ARG A 527 -9.09 26.35 7.77
CA ARG A 527 -9.74 26.87 6.55
C ARG A 527 -9.91 25.77 5.51
N ASN A 528 -11.09 25.62 4.95
CA ASN A 528 -11.36 24.69 3.86
C ASN A 528 -10.70 25.17 2.57
N ASN A 529 -10.03 24.27 1.84
CA ASN A 529 -9.38 24.59 0.57
C ASN A 529 -10.39 25.02 -0.50
N ARG A 530 -11.53 24.31 -0.61
CA ARG A 530 -12.54 24.58 -1.64
C ARG A 530 -13.29 25.88 -1.41
N SER A 531 -13.82 26.11 -0.21
CA SER A 531 -14.73 27.24 0.06
C SER A 531 -14.03 28.50 0.56
N GLY A 532 -12.78 28.39 1.02
CA GLY A 532 -12.07 29.46 1.72
C GLY A 532 -12.64 29.81 3.10
N LYS A 533 -13.69 29.10 3.56
CA LYS A 533 -14.36 29.31 4.85
C LYS A 533 -13.71 28.50 5.96
N TYR A 534 -14.03 28.85 7.21
CA TYR A 534 -13.37 28.33 8.40
C TYR A 534 -14.30 27.44 9.21
N ILE A 535 -13.74 26.40 9.84
CA ILE A 535 -14.48 25.59 10.81
C ILE A 535 -14.88 26.47 12.00
N ASP A 536 -16.17 26.51 12.30
CA ASP A 536 -16.79 27.34 13.32
C ASP A 536 -17.79 26.53 14.17
N VAL A 537 -17.94 26.90 15.45
CA VAL A 537 -19.00 26.38 16.31
C VAL A 537 -20.22 27.27 16.20
N ASN A 538 -21.32 26.72 15.66
CA ASN A 538 -22.55 27.45 15.42
C ASN A 538 -23.03 28.20 16.67
N GLY A 539 -23.26 29.50 16.55
CA GLY A 539 -23.73 30.37 17.63
C GLY A 539 -22.79 30.51 18.83
N GLN A 540 -21.55 30.00 18.74
CA GLN A 540 -20.59 29.92 19.85
C GLN A 540 -21.14 29.19 21.08
N TYR A 541 -22.06 28.24 20.88
CA TYR A 541 -22.64 27.49 21.99
C TYR A 541 -21.58 26.69 22.74
N THR A 542 -21.74 26.59 24.06
CA THR A 542 -20.84 25.89 24.97
C THR A 542 -21.40 24.55 25.44
N THR A 543 -22.53 24.10 24.87
CA THR A 543 -23.22 22.86 25.20
C THR A 543 -22.80 21.70 24.29
N SER A 544 -22.91 20.47 24.80
CA SER A 544 -22.76 19.25 24.00
C SER A 544 -23.81 19.16 22.89
N GLY A 545 -23.40 18.65 21.73
CA GLY A 545 -24.23 18.55 20.54
C GLY A 545 -24.30 19.84 19.72
N ALA A 546 -23.62 20.92 20.13
CA ALA A 546 -23.54 22.13 19.30
C ALA A 546 -22.87 21.80 17.96
N ASN A 547 -23.47 22.26 16.87
CA ASN A 547 -23.02 21.89 15.53
C ASN A 547 -21.71 22.56 15.16
N ILE A 548 -20.86 21.83 14.43
CA ILE A 548 -19.66 22.38 13.80
C ILE A 548 -19.93 22.51 12.29
N HIS A 549 -19.81 23.72 11.78
CA HIS A 549 -20.09 24.07 10.38
C HIS A 549 -18.93 24.89 9.80
N GLN A 550 -19.02 25.26 8.52
CA GLN A 550 -18.16 26.30 7.95
C GLN A 550 -18.82 27.68 8.01
N TRP A 551 -18.01 28.71 8.22
CA TRP A 551 -18.44 30.11 8.19
C TRP A 551 -17.34 31.02 7.64
N ASP A 552 -17.72 32.19 7.14
CA ASP A 552 -16.77 33.25 6.77
C ASP A 552 -15.86 33.60 7.94
N PHE A 553 -14.63 34.01 7.63
CA PHE A 553 -13.68 34.40 8.64
C PHE A 553 -14.18 35.60 9.44
N HIS A 554 -14.21 35.47 10.76
CA HIS A 554 -14.51 36.57 11.67
C HIS A 554 -13.56 36.62 12.87
N GLY A 555 -12.51 35.77 12.90
CA GLY A 555 -11.44 35.76 13.89
C GLY A 555 -11.86 35.40 15.33
N GLY A 556 -13.15 35.13 15.56
CA GLY A 556 -13.72 34.90 16.88
C GLY A 556 -13.22 33.60 17.52
N THR A 557 -13.39 33.48 18.83
CA THR A 557 -12.93 32.31 19.59
C THR A 557 -13.63 31.00 19.22
N SER A 558 -14.78 31.05 18.52
CA SER A 558 -15.45 29.88 17.93
C SER A 558 -14.78 29.33 16.66
N GLN A 559 -13.92 30.10 16.02
CA GLN A 559 -13.07 29.69 14.89
C GLN A 559 -11.64 29.36 15.30
N GLN A 560 -11.29 29.58 16.58
CA GLN A 560 -9.97 29.29 17.13
C GLN A 560 -9.98 27.92 17.81
N TRP A 561 -9.18 27.01 17.27
CA TRP A 561 -9.13 25.60 17.69
C TRP A 561 -7.79 25.27 18.33
N GLN A 562 -7.81 24.87 19.59
CA GLN A 562 -6.66 24.31 20.28
C GLN A 562 -6.44 22.86 19.84
N ILE A 563 -5.36 22.62 19.11
CA ILE A 563 -4.90 21.29 18.67
C ILE A 563 -3.82 20.82 19.65
N THR A 564 -4.07 19.71 20.33
CA THR A 564 -3.17 19.16 21.35
C THR A 564 -2.94 17.67 21.12
N ASN A 565 -1.68 17.26 20.98
CA ASN A 565 -1.29 15.86 20.86
C ASN A 565 -1.70 15.08 22.12
N THR A 566 -2.27 13.90 21.92
CA THR A 566 -2.69 12.99 23.00
C THR A 566 -1.73 11.81 23.14
N SER A 567 -1.51 11.08 22.04
CA SER A 567 -0.56 9.98 21.94
C SER A 567 -0.23 9.68 20.47
N GLY A 568 1.03 9.33 20.19
CA GLY A 568 1.49 9.14 18.81
C GLY A 568 1.29 10.42 18.00
N LYS A 569 0.62 10.31 16.84
CA LYS A 569 0.23 11.47 16.01
C LYS A 569 -1.29 11.70 15.99
N TRP A 570 -1.96 11.40 17.12
CA TRP A 570 -3.38 11.66 17.32
C TRP A 570 -3.60 12.86 18.26
N TYR A 571 -4.53 13.72 17.90
CA TYR A 571 -4.76 15.04 18.49
C TYR A 571 -6.19 15.20 18.96
N THR A 572 -6.38 15.97 20.01
CA THR A 572 -7.68 16.58 20.33
C THR A 572 -7.76 17.95 19.68
N ILE A 573 -8.95 18.31 19.21
CA ILE A 573 -9.24 19.61 18.60
C ILE A 573 -10.34 20.26 19.44
N ARG A 574 -10.02 21.33 20.18
CA ARG A 574 -10.93 21.94 21.18
C ARG A 574 -11.18 23.40 20.87
N PRO A 575 -12.41 23.89 20.91
CA PRO A 575 -12.70 25.28 20.60
C PRO A 575 -12.27 26.18 21.76
N LYS A 576 -11.67 27.34 21.45
CA LYS A 576 -11.08 28.23 22.45
C LYS A 576 -12.12 28.86 23.38
N HIS A 577 -13.36 29.06 22.94
CA HIS A 577 -14.44 29.62 23.77
C HIS A 577 -15.02 28.62 24.77
N ALA A 578 -14.81 27.31 24.59
CA ALA A 578 -15.39 26.26 25.42
C ALA A 578 -14.35 25.19 25.77
N SER A 579 -13.44 25.52 26.70
CA SER A 579 -12.31 24.64 27.02
C SER A 579 -12.70 23.28 27.60
N SER A 580 -13.91 23.07 28.15
CA SER A 580 -14.39 21.74 28.59
C SER A 580 -14.90 20.84 27.47
N MET A 581 -14.95 21.37 26.24
CA MET A 581 -15.51 20.69 25.07
C MET A 581 -14.40 20.27 24.09
N ALA A 582 -14.76 19.40 23.15
CA ALA A 582 -13.92 18.94 22.05
C ALA A 582 -14.76 18.71 20.79
N MET A 583 -14.11 18.80 19.63
CA MET A 583 -14.64 18.27 18.36
C MET A 583 -14.84 16.75 18.51
N ASP A 584 -15.96 16.24 18.01
CA ASP A 584 -16.46 14.91 18.29
C ASP A 584 -17.19 14.33 17.08
N VAL A 585 -16.90 13.07 16.75
CA VAL A 585 -17.67 12.28 15.80
C VAL A 585 -18.92 11.75 16.50
N ASN A 586 -20.10 12.22 16.08
CA ASN A 586 -21.34 11.94 16.80
C ASN A 586 -21.58 10.43 17.00
N GLY A 587 -21.80 10.04 18.26
CA GLY A 587 -22.03 8.66 18.67
C GLY A 587 -20.82 7.72 18.52
N GLY A 588 -19.63 8.24 18.19
CA GLY A 588 -18.46 7.41 17.89
C GLY A 588 -18.69 6.45 16.72
N SER A 589 -19.53 6.84 15.77
CA SER A 589 -19.87 6.02 14.61
C SER A 589 -18.79 6.08 13.53
N ALA A 590 -18.50 4.92 12.92
CA ALA A 590 -17.57 4.80 11.80
C ALA A 590 -18.24 4.96 10.43
N ASN A 591 -19.54 5.25 10.38
CA ASN A 591 -20.28 5.39 9.14
C ASN A 591 -19.93 6.70 8.42
N ASN A 592 -20.23 6.75 7.12
CA ASN A 592 -20.25 8.00 6.39
C ASN A 592 -21.40 8.90 6.86
N GLU A 593 -21.24 10.20 6.62
CA GLU A 593 -22.21 11.26 6.90
C GLU A 593 -22.53 11.47 8.39
N VAL A 594 -21.69 10.91 9.27
CA VAL A 594 -21.80 11.14 10.71
C VAL A 594 -21.41 12.59 11.00
N ASN A 595 -22.27 13.30 11.72
CA ASN A 595 -22.06 14.70 12.05
C ASN A 595 -20.79 14.92 12.88
N ILE A 596 -20.08 16.02 12.62
CA ILE A 596 -19.07 16.54 13.52
C ILE A 596 -19.71 17.58 14.43
N GLN A 597 -19.58 17.38 15.72
CA GLN A 597 -20.19 18.22 16.74
C GLN A 597 -19.17 18.63 17.79
N GLN A 598 -19.53 19.61 18.61
CA GLN A 598 -18.87 19.85 19.88
C GLN A 598 -19.49 18.96 20.95
N TYR A 599 -18.69 18.28 21.75
CA TYR A 599 -19.17 17.45 22.87
C TYR A 599 -18.25 17.56 24.09
N THR A 600 -18.77 17.23 25.27
CA THR A 600 -17.98 17.18 26.52
C THR A 600 -16.73 16.33 26.30
N TYR A 601 -15.57 16.90 26.64
CA TYR A 601 -14.31 16.19 26.49
C TYR A 601 -14.27 14.95 27.41
N SER A 602 -14.07 13.78 26.79
CA SER A 602 -14.01 12.47 27.45
C SER A 602 -12.73 11.70 27.14
N GLY A 603 -11.95 12.14 26.14
CA GLY A 603 -10.75 11.44 25.68
C GLY A 603 -11.04 10.15 24.88
N SER A 604 -12.29 9.95 24.45
CA SER A 604 -12.67 8.84 23.58
C SER A 604 -12.01 8.93 22.20
N ASP A 605 -12.02 7.83 21.44
CA ASP A 605 -11.51 7.85 20.06
C ASP A 605 -12.37 8.65 19.09
N ALA A 606 -13.62 8.96 19.46
CA ALA A 606 -14.49 9.88 18.70
C ALA A 606 -13.99 11.34 18.73
N GLN A 607 -13.10 11.68 19.68
CA GLN A 607 -12.57 13.03 19.91
C GLN A 607 -11.08 13.14 19.55
N LYS A 608 -10.57 12.18 18.78
CA LYS A 608 -9.17 12.11 18.37
C LYS A 608 -9.06 12.13 16.85
N PHE A 609 -8.18 12.99 16.36
CA PHE A 609 -8.00 13.28 14.94
C PHE A 609 -6.52 13.21 14.56
N GLY A 610 -6.24 12.77 13.34
CA GLY A 610 -4.91 12.74 12.74
C GLY A 610 -4.84 13.68 11.55
N PHE A 611 -3.64 13.97 11.07
CA PHE A 611 -3.43 14.87 9.93
C PHE A 611 -2.63 14.16 8.85
N VAL A 612 -3.20 14.06 7.66
CA VAL A 612 -2.52 13.55 6.45
C VAL A 612 -2.26 14.75 5.55
N ARG A 613 -1.02 14.96 5.10
CA ARG A 613 -0.64 16.14 4.31
C ARG A 613 -0.79 15.88 2.83
N ASN A 614 -1.51 16.79 2.16
CA ASN A 614 -1.66 16.79 0.72
C ASN A 614 -0.47 17.49 0.04
N THR A 615 -0.28 17.24 -1.25
CA THR A 615 0.81 17.83 -2.06
C THR A 615 0.74 19.35 -2.14
N ASN A 616 -0.46 19.93 -2.08
CA ASN A 616 -0.69 21.39 -2.05
C ASN A 616 -0.46 22.05 -0.68
N GLY A 617 0.00 21.29 0.32
CA GLY A 617 0.30 21.77 1.67
C GLY A 617 -0.91 21.91 2.59
N SER A 618 -2.12 21.58 2.12
CA SER A 618 -3.29 21.38 2.99
C SER A 618 -3.22 20.01 3.69
N TYR A 619 -4.17 19.75 4.58
CA TYR A 619 -4.29 18.49 5.31
C TYR A 619 -5.69 17.90 5.16
N ARG A 620 -5.78 16.57 5.09
CA ARG A 620 -6.98 15.85 5.49
C ARG A 620 -6.94 15.60 6.98
N ILE A 621 -8.02 15.95 7.68
CA ILE A 621 -8.17 15.73 9.13
C ILE A 621 -8.92 14.40 9.31
N VAL A 622 -8.19 13.34 9.64
CA VAL A 622 -8.71 11.96 9.68
C VAL A 622 -9.20 11.59 11.08
N THR A 623 -10.20 10.72 11.19
CA THR A 623 -10.77 10.37 12.49
C THR A 623 -10.16 9.08 13.04
N LYS A 624 -9.84 9.07 14.35
CA LYS A 624 -9.27 7.90 15.01
C LYS A 624 -10.29 6.77 15.15
N ILE A 625 -11.57 7.09 15.29
CA ILE A 625 -12.63 6.08 15.42
C ILE A 625 -12.73 5.17 14.18
N THR A 626 -12.30 5.65 13.01
CA THR A 626 -12.15 4.86 11.77
C THR A 626 -10.71 4.41 11.51
N GLY A 627 -9.77 4.72 12.39
CA GLY A 627 -8.34 4.45 12.20
C GLY A 627 -7.72 5.11 10.97
N GLY A 628 -8.24 6.28 10.59
CA GLY A 628 -7.78 7.00 9.41
C GLY A 628 -8.59 6.78 8.13
N ALA A 629 -9.54 5.83 8.08
CA ALA A 629 -10.28 5.53 6.86
C ALA A 629 -11.30 6.60 6.42
N LYS A 630 -11.61 7.56 7.30
CA LYS A 630 -12.48 8.70 7.00
C LYS A 630 -11.88 9.99 7.54
N CYS A 631 -12.30 11.10 6.95
CA CYS A 631 -11.84 12.44 7.28
C CYS A 631 -12.99 13.44 7.39
N LEU A 632 -12.67 14.64 7.89
CA LEU A 632 -13.61 15.75 7.95
C LEU A 632 -13.85 16.33 6.56
N ALA A 633 -15.11 16.47 6.18
CA ALA A 633 -15.52 17.05 4.90
C ALA A 633 -16.72 17.99 5.08
N VAL A 634 -16.79 19.03 4.24
CA VAL A 634 -17.99 19.85 4.10
C VAL A 634 -19.04 19.08 3.29
N LYS A 635 -20.23 18.87 3.86
CA LYS A 635 -21.33 18.13 3.23
C LYS A 635 -21.66 18.69 1.84
N ASP A 636 -21.82 17.81 0.86
CA ASP A 636 -22.15 18.12 -0.53
C ASP A 636 -21.21 19.15 -1.21
N ALA A 637 -20.02 19.36 -0.63
CA ALA A 637 -19.02 20.33 -1.10
C ALA A 637 -19.56 21.77 -1.29
N VAL A 638 -20.57 22.16 -0.50
CA VAL A 638 -21.15 23.51 -0.54
C VAL A 638 -20.14 24.57 -0.10
N THR A 639 -20.24 25.77 -0.66
CA THR A 639 -19.32 26.90 -0.38
C THR A 639 -19.98 28.02 0.42
N THR A 640 -21.24 27.86 0.83
CA THR A 640 -21.99 28.85 1.61
C THR A 640 -21.76 28.72 3.11
N ASN A 641 -22.03 29.80 3.86
CA ASN A 641 -22.08 29.77 5.32
C ASN A 641 -23.11 28.74 5.82
N GLY A 642 -22.81 28.08 6.93
CA GLY A 642 -23.64 27.03 7.50
C GLY A 642 -23.48 25.66 6.84
N GLY A 643 -22.56 25.51 5.88
CA GLY A 643 -22.21 24.21 5.30
C GLY A 643 -21.75 23.25 6.40
N ASN A 644 -22.44 22.11 6.53
CA ASN A 644 -22.22 21.19 7.64
C ASN A 644 -20.87 20.44 7.53
N ILE A 645 -20.18 20.22 8.65
CA ILE A 645 -18.99 19.36 8.68
C ILE A 645 -19.39 17.95 9.13
N LEU A 646 -18.97 16.95 8.37
CA LEU A 646 -19.25 15.53 8.65
C LEU A 646 -17.99 14.67 8.47
N GLN A 647 -18.05 13.44 8.96
CA GLN A 647 -17.06 12.41 8.65
C GLN A 647 -17.45 11.72 7.33
N TYR A 648 -16.52 11.63 6.39
CA TYR A 648 -16.73 10.96 5.10
C TYR A 648 -15.47 10.24 4.62
N THR A 649 -15.66 9.24 3.76
CA THR A 649 -14.59 8.67 2.94
C THR A 649 -13.91 9.76 2.10
N TYR A 650 -12.62 9.59 1.81
CA TYR A 650 -11.79 10.50 1.03
C TYR A 650 -12.46 10.88 -0.30
N GLY A 651 -12.46 12.18 -0.62
CA GLY A 651 -13.05 12.72 -1.84
C GLY A 651 -12.04 13.41 -2.75
N SER A 652 -12.48 13.74 -3.96
CA SER A 652 -11.69 14.49 -4.96
C SER A 652 -12.19 15.93 -5.17
N MET A 653 -13.17 16.39 -4.39
CA MET A 653 -13.78 17.73 -4.54
C MET A 653 -13.06 18.81 -3.71
N SER A 654 -11.99 18.46 -3.00
CA SER A 654 -11.22 19.31 -2.07
C SER A 654 -12.04 19.91 -0.91
N ASN A 655 -13.27 19.44 -0.69
CA ASN A 655 -14.12 19.79 0.45
C ASN A 655 -13.69 19.10 1.75
N ASP A 656 -12.73 18.17 1.66
CA ASP A 656 -12.07 17.43 2.74
C ASP A 656 -10.62 17.90 3.01
N GLU A 657 -10.18 18.95 2.32
CA GLU A 657 -8.85 19.52 2.44
C GLU A 657 -8.86 20.82 3.27
N TRP A 658 -7.94 20.91 4.23
CA TRP A 658 -7.92 21.95 5.26
C TRP A 658 -6.54 22.56 5.43
N TYR A 659 -6.44 23.89 5.35
CA TYR A 659 -5.25 24.63 5.75
C TYR A 659 -5.31 24.93 7.25
N LEU A 660 -4.21 24.64 7.95
CA LEU A 660 -4.02 25.01 9.35
C LEU A 660 -3.24 26.32 9.41
N THR A 661 -3.84 27.36 9.96
CA THR A 661 -3.22 28.68 10.14
C THR A 661 -3.00 28.94 11.63
N PRO A 662 -1.75 29.08 12.11
CA PRO A 662 -1.49 29.42 13.51
C PRO A 662 -2.23 30.69 13.92
N ALA A 663 -2.83 30.68 15.11
CA ALA A 663 -3.63 31.77 15.69
C ALA A 663 -3.10 32.20 17.07
N ASP A 664 -1.88 31.80 17.42
CA ASP A 664 -1.20 32.12 18.66
C ASP A 664 0.16 32.78 18.41
N ASN A 665 0.83 33.21 19.48
CA ASN A 665 2.04 34.05 19.38
C ASN A 665 3.31 33.27 19.00
N ARG A 666 3.21 32.03 18.51
CA ARG A 666 4.39 31.28 18.06
C ARG A 666 5.08 31.99 16.90
N ILE A 667 6.39 31.79 16.78
CA ILE A 667 7.17 32.33 15.67
C ILE A 667 6.91 31.45 14.44
N ILE A 668 6.48 32.06 13.34
CA ILE A 668 6.19 31.34 12.08
C ILE A 668 7.04 31.80 10.91
N GLY A 669 7.78 32.90 11.07
CA GLY A 669 8.56 33.44 9.97
C GLY A 669 9.27 34.75 10.28
N GLU A 670 9.83 35.32 9.22
CA GLU A 670 10.35 36.67 9.18
C GLU A 670 9.42 37.57 8.37
N PHE A 671 9.15 38.77 8.88
CA PHE A 671 8.41 39.82 8.19
C PHE A 671 9.38 40.95 7.83
N ARG A 672 9.42 41.36 6.57
CA ARG A 672 10.39 42.33 6.06
C ARG A 672 9.72 43.47 5.33
N LEU A 673 10.21 44.68 5.60
CA LEU A 673 9.87 45.89 4.86
C LEU A 673 11.05 46.24 3.94
N PHE A 674 10.79 46.30 2.64
CA PHE A 674 11.74 46.71 1.62
C PHE A 674 11.41 48.11 1.11
N VAL A 675 12.45 48.93 0.91
CA VAL A 675 12.30 50.28 0.36
C VAL A 675 13.48 50.65 -0.52
N SER A 676 13.22 51.21 -1.70
CA SER A 676 14.20 51.79 -2.61
C SER A 676 13.83 53.22 -3.02
N ASP A 677 14.85 53.98 -3.42
CA ASP A 677 14.72 55.20 -4.20
C ASP A 677 15.38 54.98 -5.58
N HIS A 678 14.71 55.41 -6.65
CA HIS A 678 15.29 55.47 -7.98
C HIS A 678 15.81 56.90 -8.15
N SER A 679 17.08 57.18 -7.82
CA SER A 679 17.68 58.45 -8.23
C SER A 679 19.12 58.27 -8.73
N SER A 680 19.25 58.11 -10.04
CA SER A 680 20.39 58.61 -10.78
C SER A 680 19.92 59.83 -11.57
N THR A 681 20.24 61.02 -11.06
CA THR A 681 20.26 62.30 -11.80
C THR A 681 18.94 62.79 -12.43
N SER A 682 18.17 63.63 -11.73
CA SER A 682 17.73 64.96 -12.23
C SER A 682 16.66 65.58 -11.32
N SER A 683 16.67 66.91 -11.32
CA SER A 683 16.01 67.83 -10.40
C SER A 683 14.54 68.11 -10.73
N SER A 684 13.69 67.09 -10.82
CA SER A 684 12.24 67.28 -10.92
C SER A 684 11.50 66.55 -9.80
N SER A 685 10.62 67.26 -9.13
CA SER A 685 9.91 66.93 -7.88
C SER A 685 8.83 65.86 -8.00
N LEU A 686 9.11 64.73 -8.65
CA LEU A 686 8.25 63.53 -8.62
C LEU A 686 9.09 62.32 -8.22
N VAL A 687 8.60 61.63 -7.20
CA VAL A 687 9.37 60.78 -6.30
C VAL A 687 9.42 59.35 -6.84
N THR A 688 10.53 59.00 -7.48
CA THR A 688 10.76 57.69 -8.10
C THR A 688 11.37 56.71 -7.07
N GLY A 689 10.75 55.55 -6.87
CA GLY A 689 11.16 54.52 -5.89
C GLY A 689 10.06 53.47 -5.68
N HIS A 690 10.30 52.42 -4.88
CA HIS A 690 9.27 51.43 -4.55
C HIS A 690 9.39 50.91 -3.10
N ALA A 691 8.26 50.47 -2.53
CA ALA A 691 8.20 49.90 -1.18
C ALA A 691 7.23 48.72 -1.13
N PHE A 692 7.62 47.65 -0.44
CA PHE A 692 6.83 46.42 -0.39
C PHE A 692 7.17 45.59 0.84
N ILE A 693 6.36 44.55 1.06
CA ILE A 693 6.55 43.60 2.15
C ILE A 693 7.05 42.26 1.60
N SER A 694 7.89 41.59 2.37
CA SER A 694 8.21 40.18 2.16
C SER A 694 7.93 39.37 3.42
N VAL A 695 7.37 38.17 3.22
CA VAL A 695 7.13 37.20 4.28
C VAL A 695 7.92 35.93 3.97
N LYS A 696 8.88 35.60 4.84
CA LYS A 696 9.57 34.32 4.82
C LYS A 696 8.90 33.38 5.81
N ASN A 697 8.21 32.37 5.31
CA ASN A 697 7.61 31.34 6.13
C ASN A 697 8.68 30.34 6.56
N THR A 698 8.95 30.24 7.86
CA THR A 698 9.91 29.28 8.43
C THR A 698 9.21 28.16 9.21
N SER A 699 7.88 28.12 9.18
CA SER A 699 7.08 27.05 9.78
C SER A 699 6.93 25.87 8.82
N ASP A 700 6.55 24.71 9.34
CA ASP A 700 6.24 23.51 8.54
C ASP A 700 4.86 23.59 7.85
N LEU A 701 4.07 24.62 8.18
CA LEU A 701 2.73 24.84 7.64
C LEU A 701 2.77 25.74 6.42
N THR A 702 1.75 25.60 5.59
CA THR A 702 1.45 26.58 4.55
C THR A 702 0.61 27.69 5.16
N ILE A 703 1.08 28.95 5.08
CA ILE A 703 0.39 30.09 5.71
C ILE A 703 -0.34 30.95 4.66
N PRO A 704 -1.56 31.43 4.92
CA PRO A 704 -2.28 32.31 4.02
C PRO A 704 -1.76 33.75 4.08
N MET A 705 -1.64 34.40 2.92
CA MET A 705 -1.27 35.81 2.80
C MET A 705 -2.01 36.46 1.62
N GLY A 706 -3.12 37.12 1.93
CA GLY A 706 -4.11 37.59 0.96
C GLY A 706 -4.76 36.43 0.21
N ALA A 707 -4.77 36.50 -1.12
CA ALA A 707 -5.36 35.45 -1.97
C ALA A 707 -4.43 34.24 -2.19
N LEU A 708 -3.15 34.35 -1.80
CA LEU A 708 -2.16 33.30 -1.98
C LEU A 708 -1.81 32.61 -0.67
N ASN A 709 -1.11 31.49 -0.84
CA ASN A 709 -0.53 30.70 0.24
C ASN A 709 0.99 30.72 0.10
N ILE A 710 1.70 30.87 1.21
CA ILE A 710 3.16 30.82 1.28
C ILE A 710 3.56 29.44 1.82
N PRO A 711 4.09 28.53 0.98
CA PRO A 711 4.54 27.21 1.43
C PRO A 711 5.63 27.30 2.51
N SER A 712 5.81 26.21 3.25
CA SER A 712 6.90 26.08 4.21
C SER A 712 8.26 26.36 3.58
N ASN A 713 9.14 27.06 4.31
CA ASN A 713 10.51 27.41 3.91
C ASN A 713 10.60 28.22 2.61
N THR A 714 9.54 28.91 2.23
CA THR A 714 9.52 29.82 1.09
C THR A 714 9.36 31.26 1.53
N GLU A 715 9.71 32.18 0.64
CA GLU A 715 9.55 33.61 0.83
C GLU A 715 8.74 34.19 -0.32
N MET A 716 7.80 35.06 0.00
CA MET A 716 6.93 35.72 -0.97
C MET A 716 6.89 37.21 -0.68
N SER A 717 7.02 38.01 -1.74
CA SER A 717 6.92 39.47 -1.66
C SER A 717 5.61 39.95 -2.26
N PHE A 718 5.05 41.02 -1.69
CA PHE A 718 3.80 41.61 -2.14
C PHE A 718 3.68 43.09 -1.79
N GLY A 719 2.90 43.81 -2.60
CA GLY A 719 2.68 45.25 -2.46
C GLY A 719 1.61 45.77 -3.42
N THR A 720 1.38 47.07 -3.39
CA THR A 720 0.56 47.79 -4.38
C THR A 720 1.46 48.55 -5.36
N TRP A 721 1.05 48.72 -6.61
CA TRP A 721 1.81 49.45 -7.64
C TRP A 721 0.89 50.29 -8.53
N ASP A 722 1.40 51.42 -9.03
CA ASP A 722 0.75 52.30 -10.00
C ASP A 722 0.81 51.71 -11.42
N LEU A 723 -0.05 50.73 -11.72
CA LEU A 723 -0.24 50.23 -13.07
C LEU A 723 -1.55 50.78 -13.64
N PRO A 724 -1.55 51.43 -14.82
CA PRO A 724 -2.77 51.91 -15.45
C PRO A 724 -3.76 50.75 -15.61
N ASN A 725 -4.95 50.88 -15.00
CA ASN A 725 -6.06 49.91 -15.03
C ASN A 725 -5.97 48.70 -14.08
N HIS A 726 -5.12 48.70 -13.05
CA HIS A 726 -5.04 47.61 -12.08
C HIS A 726 -5.44 48.03 -10.66
N SER A 727 -6.44 47.36 -10.10
CA SER A 727 -6.73 47.29 -8.65
C SER A 727 -6.31 45.91 -8.15
N GLY A 728 -5.47 45.83 -7.11
CA GLY A 728 -5.12 44.55 -6.48
C GLY A 728 -3.79 44.57 -5.73
N ILE A 729 -3.60 43.55 -4.88
CA ILE A 729 -2.27 43.18 -4.37
C ILE A 729 -1.49 42.48 -5.48
N ILE A 730 -0.25 42.91 -5.67
CA ILE A 730 0.70 42.32 -6.62
C ILE A 730 1.67 41.44 -5.84
N TYR A 731 1.97 40.27 -6.38
CA TYR A 731 2.88 39.29 -5.80
C TYR A 731 4.10 39.06 -6.68
N ASN A 732 5.28 39.01 -6.05
CA ASN A 732 6.60 38.72 -6.63
C ASN A 732 7.10 39.62 -7.78
N LEU A 733 6.44 40.75 -8.06
CA LEU A 733 6.84 41.71 -9.11
C LEU A 733 8.29 42.18 -8.95
N GLU A 734 8.78 42.33 -7.73
CA GLU A 734 10.12 42.87 -7.50
C GLU A 734 11.26 41.92 -7.86
N THR A 735 10.95 40.63 -8.07
CA THR A 735 11.94 39.66 -8.56
C THR A 735 12.15 39.71 -10.07
N CYS A 736 11.27 40.38 -10.85
CA CYS A 736 11.43 40.50 -12.31
C CYS A 736 12.10 41.80 -12.78
N LYS A 737 12.34 42.78 -11.90
CA LYS A 737 13.28 43.87 -12.19
C LYS A 737 14.72 43.32 -12.18
N ASN A 738 15.08 42.61 -13.24
CA ASN A 738 16.43 42.11 -13.55
C ASN A 738 17.33 43.23 -14.07
N HIS A 739 17.53 44.27 -13.25
CA HIS A 739 18.77 45.02 -13.30
C HIS A 739 19.47 44.74 -11.96
N GLU A 740 20.51 43.92 -11.98
CA GLU A 740 21.38 43.69 -10.80
C GLU A 740 21.85 45.02 -10.17
N GLU A 741 21.91 46.09 -10.98
CA GLU A 741 22.21 47.45 -10.53
C GLU A 741 21.08 48.09 -9.69
N GLU A 742 19.79 47.92 -10.04
CA GLU A 742 18.68 48.52 -9.28
C GLU A 742 18.42 47.82 -7.93
N GLN A 743 18.66 46.50 -7.84
CA GLN A 743 18.44 45.74 -6.59
C GLN A 743 19.46 46.08 -5.49
N SER A 744 20.63 46.61 -5.85
CA SER A 744 21.63 47.10 -4.90
C SER A 744 21.17 48.32 -4.09
N HIS A 745 20.08 48.98 -4.50
CA HIS A 745 19.53 50.18 -3.87
C HIS A 745 18.48 49.89 -2.79
N TYR A 746 18.03 48.64 -2.65
CA TYR A 746 17.08 48.26 -1.61
C TYR A 746 17.74 48.24 -0.23
N ILE A 747 17.13 48.96 0.70
CA ILE A 747 17.32 48.75 2.14
C ILE A 747 16.12 47.97 2.67
N ASN A 748 16.37 47.11 3.66
CA ASN A 748 15.29 46.43 4.36
C ASN A 748 15.54 46.31 5.85
N VAL A 749 14.44 46.26 6.58
CA VAL A 749 14.38 45.94 8.02
C VAL A 749 13.51 44.71 8.19
N LYS A 750 13.82 43.91 9.21
CA LYS A 750 13.11 42.65 9.50
C LYS A 750 12.62 42.60 10.94
N THR A 751 11.51 41.90 11.14
CA THR A 751 10.97 41.55 12.45
C THR A 751 10.46 40.11 12.44
N ILE A 752 10.10 39.62 13.61
CA ILE A 752 9.51 38.29 13.80
C ILE A 752 8.06 38.33 13.35
N LEU A 753 7.67 37.39 12.48
CA LEU A 753 6.26 37.13 12.17
C LEU A 753 5.71 36.08 13.14
N ARG A 754 4.58 36.38 13.78
CA ARG A 754 3.87 35.46 14.66
C ARG A 754 2.57 34.98 14.03
N GLY A 755 2.10 33.82 14.46
CA GLY A 755 0.80 33.28 14.03
C GLY A 755 -0.36 34.23 14.31
N SER A 756 -0.34 34.86 15.48
CA SER A 756 -1.30 35.89 15.90
C SER A 756 -1.46 37.04 14.90
N ASP A 757 -0.40 37.36 14.16
CA ASP A 757 -0.36 38.54 13.29
C ASP A 757 -1.06 38.27 11.96
N LEU A 758 -1.21 37.00 11.56
CA LEU A 758 -1.75 36.61 10.24
C LEU A 758 -3.18 37.09 10.02
N ALA A 759 -4.03 37.05 11.05
CA ALA A 759 -5.43 37.47 10.93
C ALA A 759 -5.51 38.95 10.57
N ASP A 760 -4.77 39.79 11.28
CA ASP A 760 -4.76 41.24 11.08
C ASP A 760 -4.13 41.61 9.73
N LEU A 761 -3.03 40.94 9.36
CA LEU A 761 -2.39 41.12 8.04
C LEU A 761 -3.35 40.78 6.90
N ASN A 762 -4.02 39.63 6.95
CA ASN A 762 -4.95 39.22 5.89
C ASN A 762 -6.17 40.14 5.79
N ASN A 763 -6.73 40.57 6.93
CA ASN A 763 -7.83 41.55 6.96
C ASN A 763 -7.41 42.90 6.37
N HIS A 764 -6.18 43.35 6.68
CA HIS A 764 -5.63 44.59 6.14
C HIS A 764 -5.45 44.51 4.63
N MET A 765 -4.86 43.41 4.13
CA MET A 765 -4.72 43.16 2.69
C MET A 765 -6.07 43.15 1.96
N ALA A 766 -7.11 42.56 2.56
CA ALA A 766 -8.44 42.48 1.95
C ALA A 766 -9.19 43.83 1.90
N THR A 767 -8.74 44.83 2.66
CA THR A 767 -9.38 46.16 2.74
C THR A 767 -8.54 47.28 2.12
N HIS A 768 -7.28 47.00 1.79
CA HIS A 768 -6.30 47.94 1.24
C HIS A 768 -5.62 47.36 -0.01
N ASP A 769 -6.41 46.80 -0.92
CA ASP A 769 -5.99 46.11 -2.15
C ASP A 769 -6.00 46.99 -3.40
N PHE A 770 -5.90 48.31 -3.26
CA PHE A 770 -5.91 49.24 -4.39
C PHE A 770 -4.78 50.27 -4.27
N TRP A 771 -4.35 50.80 -5.41
CA TRP A 771 -3.37 51.88 -5.46
C TRP A 771 -4.06 53.22 -5.77
N GLU A 772 -3.79 54.23 -4.95
CA GLU A 772 -4.11 55.63 -5.23
C GLU A 772 -3.03 56.51 -4.59
N TRP A 773 -3.06 57.83 -4.87
CA TRP A 773 -2.03 58.75 -4.37
C TRP A 773 -1.79 58.65 -2.85
N ASN A 774 -2.87 58.55 -2.07
CA ASN A 774 -2.83 58.44 -0.61
C ASN A 774 -2.74 56.99 -0.08
N ASN A 775 -3.00 56.00 -0.94
CA ASN A 775 -2.92 54.56 -0.64
C ASN A 775 -1.93 53.91 -1.62
N ASN A 776 -0.70 54.41 -1.62
CA ASN A 776 0.34 53.95 -2.53
C ASN A 776 1.22 52.86 -1.90
N CYS A 777 2.23 52.39 -2.64
CA CYS A 777 3.15 51.33 -2.19
C CYS A 777 3.80 51.61 -0.82
N SER A 778 4.09 52.89 -0.50
CA SER A 778 4.69 53.27 0.78
C SER A 778 3.70 53.18 1.91
N TYR A 779 2.48 53.68 1.70
CA TYR A 779 1.40 53.59 2.67
C TYR A 779 1.04 52.12 2.97
N PHE A 780 0.90 51.31 1.93
CA PHE A 780 0.64 49.87 2.09
C PHE A 780 1.74 49.20 2.92
N ALA A 781 3.01 49.40 2.55
CA ALA A 781 4.12 48.72 3.21
C ALA A 781 4.29 49.18 4.68
N ILE A 782 4.15 50.47 4.98
CA ILE A 782 4.28 50.96 6.37
C ILE A 782 3.08 50.56 7.25
N SER A 783 1.86 50.55 6.70
CA SER A 783 0.66 50.13 7.44
C SER A 783 0.73 48.65 7.79
N MET A 784 1.16 47.80 6.86
CA MET A 784 1.41 46.38 7.10
C MET A 784 2.51 46.16 8.14
N TRP A 785 3.62 46.91 8.07
CA TRP A 785 4.69 46.85 9.09
C TRP A 785 4.19 47.21 10.49
N GLY A 786 3.31 48.21 10.60
CA GLY A 786 2.73 48.65 11.87
C GLY A 786 1.84 47.60 12.56
N LEU A 787 1.30 46.62 11.82
CA LEU A 787 0.51 45.52 12.40
C LEU A 787 1.38 44.48 13.11
N VAL A 788 2.61 44.28 12.65
CA VAL A 788 3.52 43.23 13.16
C VAL A 788 4.54 43.80 14.13
N SER A 789 5.08 44.98 13.82
CA SER A 789 6.17 45.59 14.57
C SER A 789 5.68 46.70 15.48
N SER A 790 5.86 46.50 16.78
CA SER A 790 5.63 47.55 17.79
C SER A 790 6.73 48.62 17.80
N ALA A 791 7.86 48.40 17.11
CA ALA A 791 8.87 49.41 16.87
C ALA A 791 8.31 50.38 15.82
N PRO A 792 7.82 51.57 16.22
CA PRO A 792 7.29 52.48 15.23
C PRO A 792 8.48 52.93 14.39
N VAL A 793 8.29 53.00 13.08
CA VAL A 793 9.18 53.80 12.24
C VAL A 793 8.91 55.27 12.63
N LYS A 794 9.46 55.70 13.78
CA LYS A 794 9.21 57.03 14.34
C LYS A 794 9.93 58.06 13.50
N PHE A 795 9.19 59.08 13.10
CA PHE A 795 9.71 60.31 12.54
C PHE A 795 10.53 61.04 13.62
N ASN A 796 11.72 61.50 13.27
CA ASN A 796 12.45 62.42 14.14
C ASN A 796 11.63 63.71 14.32
N TYR A 797 11.62 64.21 15.57
CA TYR A 797 11.01 65.39 16.22
C TYR A 797 10.70 66.70 15.44
N TRP A 798 10.84 66.76 14.11
CA TRP A 798 10.63 67.96 13.29
C TRP A 798 9.54 67.81 12.21
N LEU A 799 8.89 66.65 12.09
CA LEU A 799 7.96 66.33 11.01
C LEU A 799 6.74 65.51 11.48
N GLU A 800 6.08 65.94 12.57
CA GLU A 800 4.93 65.20 13.13
C GLU A 800 3.66 65.26 12.24
N ASP A 801 3.63 66.08 11.19
CA ASP A 801 2.43 66.30 10.35
C ASP A 801 2.59 65.95 8.85
N ILE A 802 3.68 65.30 8.41
CA ILE A 802 3.84 64.93 6.98
C ILE A 802 3.52 63.44 6.78
N ALA A 803 2.44 63.16 6.04
CA ALA A 803 2.09 61.81 5.62
C ALA A 803 3.24 61.17 4.80
N ILE A 804 3.54 59.88 5.03
CA ILE A 804 4.46 59.13 4.16
C ILE A 804 3.75 58.92 2.83
N GLU A 805 3.89 59.89 1.96
CA GLU A 805 3.30 59.85 0.63
C GLU A 805 4.23 59.19 -0.38
N THR A 806 5.48 58.90 -0.03
CA THR A 806 6.47 58.47 -1.04
C THR A 806 7.54 57.49 -0.54
N PRO A 807 8.10 56.63 -1.42
CA PRO A 807 9.15 55.68 -1.06
C PRO A 807 10.42 56.34 -0.53
N TYR A 808 10.77 57.51 -1.04
CA TYR A 808 11.91 58.29 -0.55
C TYR A 808 11.74 58.68 0.93
N MET A 809 10.56 59.16 1.30
CA MET A 809 10.25 59.50 2.69
C MET A 809 10.28 58.28 3.59
N LEU A 810 9.71 57.17 3.13
CA LEU A 810 9.74 55.90 3.85
C LEU A 810 11.18 55.40 4.04
N LYS A 811 12.03 55.49 3.02
CA LYS A 811 13.44 55.09 3.10
C LYS A 811 14.18 55.90 4.16
N ARG A 812 13.99 57.22 4.18
CA ARG A 812 14.58 58.09 5.22
C ARG A 812 14.08 57.74 6.62
N ALA A 813 12.80 57.38 6.75
CA ALA A 813 12.23 56.96 8.02
C ALA A 813 12.83 55.62 8.51
N VAL A 814 12.99 54.64 7.61
CA VAL A 814 13.67 53.37 7.89
C VAL A 814 15.13 53.59 8.31
N LEU A 815 15.86 54.50 7.66
CA LEU A 815 17.27 54.80 7.99
C LEU A 815 17.47 55.31 9.42
N VAL A 816 16.43 55.88 10.05
CA VAL A 816 16.51 56.43 11.41
C VAL A 816 15.66 55.67 12.43
N CYS A 817 15.02 54.56 12.05
CA CYS A 817 14.11 53.80 12.92
C CYS A 817 14.83 52.97 14.01
N GLY A 818 16.16 52.91 13.98
CA GLY A 818 16.97 52.20 14.95
C GLY A 818 16.98 50.67 14.81
N GLN A 819 16.30 50.10 13.80
CA GLN A 819 16.39 48.68 13.47
C GLN A 819 17.66 48.37 12.65
N PRO A 820 18.24 47.17 12.76
CA PRO A 820 19.33 46.74 11.89
C PRO A 820 18.89 46.75 10.43
N ILE A 821 19.66 47.45 9.58
CA ILE A 821 19.38 47.61 8.15
C ILE A 821 20.25 46.64 7.35
N GLU A 822 19.61 45.89 6.45
CA GLU A 822 20.29 45.04 5.46
C GLU A 822 20.25 45.72 4.08
N TYR A 823 21.37 45.67 3.35
CA TYR A 823 21.53 46.29 2.03
C TYR A 823 21.62 45.23 0.93
N GLY A 824 21.03 45.51 -0.24
CA GLY A 824 21.29 44.74 -1.47
C GLY A 824 20.90 43.25 -1.39
N ARG A 825 19.79 42.94 -0.70
CA ARG A 825 19.29 41.56 -0.59
C ARG A 825 18.51 41.16 -1.83
N ILE A 826 19.00 40.12 -2.51
CA ILE A 826 18.29 39.50 -3.63
C ILE A 826 17.17 38.60 -3.08
N LEU A 827 15.97 38.74 -3.62
CA LEU A 827 14.85 37.84 -3.37
C LEU A 827 14.86 36.74 -4.43
N THR A 828 14.99 35.49 -4.00
CA THR A 828 14.89 34.34 -4.92
C THR A 828 13.42 34.08 -5.23
N ARG A 829 13.07 34.09 -6.51
CA ARG A 829 11.73 33.76 -6.98
C ARG A 829 11.44 32.28 -6.76
N VAL A 830 10.44 31.99 -5.92
CA VAL A 830 9.96 30.62 -5.64
C VAL A 830 8.52 30.37 -6.08
N THR A 831 7.82 31.41 -6.56
CA THR A 831 6.43 31.34 -7.05
C THR A 831 6.21 32.23 -8.28
N PRO A 832 5.13 32.03 -9.07
CA PRO A 832 4.79 32.87 -10.21
C PRO A 832 4.57 34.35 -9.83
N ILE A 833 4.66 35.24 -10.82
CA ILE A 833 4.42 36.68 -10.65
C ILE A 833 2.99 36.91 -11.10
N GLY A 834 2.25 37.73 -10.36
CA GLY A 834 0.87 38.01 -10.71
C GLY A 834 0.23 39.01 -9.78
N PHE A 835 -1.05 39.26 -9.98
CA PHE A 835 -1.85 40.18 -9.18
C PHE A 835 -3.21 39.56 -8.87
N VAL A 836 -3.89 40.09 -7.86
CA VAL A 836 -5.25 39.66 -7.54
C VAL A 836 -6.25 40.58 -8.23
N GLU A 837 -7.16 39.99 -9.00
CA GLU A 837 -8.27 40.69 -9.66
C GLU A 837 -9.57 39.97 -9.34
N ASN A 838 -10.58 40.71 -8.87
CA ASN A 838 -11.87 40.14 -8.44
C ASN A 838 -11.74 38.99 -7.43
N GLY A 839 -10.73 39.07 -6.53
CA GLY A 839 -10.45 38.05 -5.52
C GLY A 839 -9.74 36.78 -6.03
N ALA A 840 -9.37 36.73 -7.32
CA ALA A 840 -8.64 35.62 -7.91
C ALA A 840 -7.21 36.04 -8.30
N PHE A 841 -6.23 35.16 -8.09
CA PHE A 841 -4.86 35.41 -8.55
C PHE A 841 -4.75 35.18 -10.06
N VAL A 842 -4.21 36.18 -10.76
CA VAL A 842 -3.93 36.17 -12.20
C VAL A 842 -2.43 36.06 -12.41
N ASP A 843 -1.97 34.92 -12.93
CA ASP A 843 -0.56 34.67 -13.24
C ASP A 843 -0.14 35.44 -14.52
N ARG A 844 0.89 36.26 -14.40
CA ARG A 844 1.51 37.03 -15.49
C ARG A 844 2.71 36.33 -16.12
N SER A 845 3.18 35.19 -15.59
CA SER A 845 4.31 34.45 -16.15
C SER A 845 4.05 33.83 -17.52
N ALA A 846 2.78 33.68 -17.91
CA ALA A 846 2.37 33.13 -19.20
C ALA A 846 2.23 34.17 -20.34
N ASN A 847 2.17 35.47 -20.02
CA ASN A 847 1.92 36.55 -20.99
C ASN A 847 3.08 37.54 -20.99
N ASN A 848 3.99 37.35 -21.95
CA ASN A 848 5.04 38.26 -22.44
C ASN A 848 6.00 38.89 -21.40
N PRO A 849 7.33 38.62 -21.45
CA PRO A 849 8.33 39.16 -20.50
C PRO A 849 8.56 40.68 -20.52
N GLN A 850 7.80 41.44 -21.31
CA GLN A 850 7.95 42.90 -21.46
C GLN A 850 6.79 43.73 -20.89
N ASP A 851 5.76 43.11 -20.31
CA ASP A 851 4.57 43.81 -19.78
C ASP A 851 4.44 43.81 -18.24
#